data_AF-A0A3D3R0T1-F1
#
_entry.id   AF-A0A3D3R0T1-F1
#
_cell.length_a   1.000
_cell.length_b   1.000
_cell.length_c   1.000
_cell.angle_alpha   90.00
_cell.angle_beta   90.00
_cell.angle_gamma   90.00
#
_symmetry.space_group_name_H-M   'P 1'
#
loop_
_entity.id
_entity.type
_entity.pdbx_description
1 polymer ?
#
loop_
_entity_poly.entity_id
_entity_poly.type
_entity_poly.pdbx_seq_one_letter_code
_entity_poly.pdbx_strand_id
1 'polypeptide(L)'
;YDEYGQMFFTNNVNGHLWHMIPGSHYIRMSGHGSDPNPYVYELMTKCADHDHWDSSSGKWTDSRDTSGIHGKLGGGHSHCGGMIYLGDSWPQKYRNSLFLCNTHGHRVNNDALEREGSGYVGTHRPDFLLTGSDWFRGTELKYGPDGSVYLTDWADLGECHDHDGVHRTSGRIYKIAYGDVPQPEKLNLNQLSDSELVKLQLHPNDWYVRHARRILTERAGTAENWSQAKADLLKIYNTSKEVSRRLRALWTLYCTNQVNDAWLTKQLDDPSEHVRIWAIRYLVDDGQVPAEAVKQFARLARTETSGLVRLYLASAMQSLAPQDCWEIAAALDQNPQDTEDRNFTLMLWYGIEPAVMGDSQSALKFLSQATRPLVRQLAARRLTEAIDQHPEYVVQLIQQAIDTKDTAKQQDLLAGIQAALQGRLKAEAPENWQAFKQATARTDSKDLQKQITELSVVFGDGQTMDALKKIALDSEQPMKSRYQAFETLLNSSQDKDLLSVIQKSVYTTELQPLAFRGLARFYDPQTIQRMLGRYRSIKHEGRQVLLDTVSSRKEYVLLLLNAIDKKQVPQEDVSAFHVRQLRNFRDKEVVEKLNQVWGQTRETPEKKRAQIESYKALLTAERLAKADRVHGRVLYEKTCAKCHRLFGSGGQIGPDLTGANRANMDYLLENMVDPSALIPKGYEMVVVALTDGRVLNGNVVRKTDKQLTLQTQNELLVLDRQQIDDMTASKLSLMPEGQLDQMSEEQLADLIAYLAGNTQVKPPVASATTGP
;
A
#
# COMPACT_ATOMS: atom_id res chain seq x y z
N TYR A 1 16.94 -10.49 -14.04
CA TYR A 1 17.52 -9.78 -15.20
C TYR A 1 17.25 -10.58 -16.46
N ASP A 2 16.59 -9.96 -17.42
CA ASP A 2 16.43 -10.46 -18.79
C ASP A 2 17.74 -10.25 -19.59
N GLU A 3 17.76 -10.63 -20.88
CA GLU A 3 18.98 -10.50 -21.69
C GLU A 3 19.40 -9.05 -22.00
N TYR A 4 18.50 -8.08 -21.80
CA TYR A 4 18.74 -6.65 -21.96
C TYR A 4 18.99 -5.95 -20.62
N GLY A 5 19.07 -6.70 -19.52
CA GLY A 5 19.37 -6.20 -18.19
C GLY A 5 18.19 -5.50 -17.48
N GLN A 6 16.96 -5.75 -17.91
CA GLN A 6 15.75 -5.38 -17.18
C GLN A 6 15.56 -6.32 -15.98
N MET A 7 15.36 -5.75 -14.79
CA MET A 7 15.20 -6.52 -13.57
C MET A 7 13.73 -6.76 -13.27
N PHE A 8 13.40 -8.00 -12.90
CA PHE A 8 12.08 -8.39 -12.45
C PHE A 8 12.23 -9.11 -11.11
N PHE A 9 11.26 -8.94 -10.24
CA PHE A 9 11.23 -9.61 -8.95
C PHE A 9 9.83 -10.12 -8.66
N THR A 10 9.77 -11.15 -7.81
CA THR A 10 8.53 -11.76 -7.35
C THR A 10 8.24 -11.37 -5.91
N ASN A 11 6.95 -11.37 -5.55
CA ASN A 11 6.49 -11.19 -4.18
C ASN A 11 5.46 -12.28 -3.86
N ASN A 12 5.42 -12.69 -2.59
CA ASN A 12 4.56 -13.75 -2.09
C ASN A 12 3.09 -13.36 -1.89
N VAL A 13 2.76 -12.07 -1.71
CA VAL A 13 1.46 -11.68 -1.10
C VAL A 13 0.65 -10.65 -1.89
N ASN A 14 1.27 -9.63 -2.48
CA ASN A 14 0.54 -8.52 -3.11
C ASN A 14 0.65 -8.50 -4.65
N GLY A 15 1.04 -9.63 -5.24
CA GLY A 15 1.25 -9.82 -6.68
C GLY A 15 2.52 -10.60 -6.96
N HIS A 16 2.51 -11.46 -7.96
CA HIS A 16 3.63 -12.39 -8.20
C HIS A 16 4.77 -11.83 -9.04
N LEU A 17 4.58 -10.70 -9.74
CA LEU A 17 5.58 -10.18 -10.67
C LEU A 17 5.60 -8.65 -10.76
N TRP A 18 6.79 -8.09 -10.64
CA TRP A 18 7.08 -6.67 -10.66
C TRP A 18 8.29 -6.39 -11.56
N HIS A 19 8.22 -5.35 -12.39
CA HIS A 19 9.32 -4.83 -13.19
C HIS A 19 10.04 -3.75 -12.39
N MET A 20 11.32 -3.93 -12.06
CA MET A 20 12.07 -2.92 -11.29
C MET A 20 12.52 -1.77 -12.20
N ILE A 21 11.87 -0.62 -12.03
CA ILE A 21 12.25 0.66 -12.64
C ILE A 21 12.99 1.48 -11.57
N PRO A 22 14.22 1.98 -11.80
CA PRO A 22 14.92 2.76 -10.78
C PRO A 22 14.09 3.96 -10.31
N GLY A 23 13.99 4.18 -8.99
CA GLY A 23 13.19 5.25 -8.40
C GLY A 23 11.67 5.03 -8.40
N SER A 24 11.19 3.83 -8.75
CA SER A 24 9.76 3.49 -8.63
C SER A 24 9.34 3.19 -7.19
N HIS A 25 8.11 3.55 -6.84
CA HIS A 25 7.49 3.23 -5.55
C HIS A 25 6.29 2.30 -5.75
N TYR A 26 6.33 1.10 -5.16
CA TYR A 26 5.29 0.08 -5.33
C TYR A 26 4.39 -0.08 -4.10
N ILE A 27 3.17 -0.55 -4.33
CA ILE A 27 2.26 -0.97 -3.25
C ILE A 27 2.96 -1.99 -2.36
N ARG A 28 2.86 -1.79 -1.05
CA ARG A 28 3.44 -2.67 -0.02
C ARG A 28 2.37 -3.62 0.51
N MET A 29 2.79 -4.73 1.11
CA MET A 29 1.87 -5.64 1.79
C MET A 29 1.12 -4.89 2.90
N SER A 30 -0.19 -5.18 3.06
CA SER A 30 -1.01 -4.55 4.09
C SER A 30 -0.35 -4.68 5.47
N GLY A 31 -0.34 -3.58 6.22
CA GLY A 31 0.29 -3.53 7.53
C GLY A 31 1.83 -3.47 7.54
N HIS A 32 2.54 -3.42 6.40
CA HIS A 32 4.01 -3.26 6.38
C HIS A 32 4.50 -1.79 6.32
N GLY A 33 3.66 -0.84 6.74
CA GLY A 33 3.98 0.59 6.84
C GLY A 33 3.84 1.39 5.54
N SER A 34 3.99 2.72 5.65
CA SER A 34 3.95 3.65 4.51
C SER A 34 5.27 3.66 3.74
N ASP A 35 5.25 4.21 2.53
CA ASP A 35 6.51 4.49 1.82
C ASP A 35 7.40 5.47 2.63
N PRO A 36 8.73 5.28 2.65
CA PRO A 36 9.65 6.19 3.31
C PRO A 36 9.60 7.62 2.76
N ASN A 37 9.31 7.81 1.47
CA ASN A 37 9.07 9.13 0.91
C ASN A 37 7.59 9.51 1.13
N PRO A 38 7.28 10.48 2.01
CA PRO A 38 5.91 10.86 2.34
C PRO A 38 5.18 11.57 1.18
N TYR A 39 5.89 11.99 0.13
CA TYR A 39 5.37 12.80 -0.97
C TYR A 39 5.12 12.01 -2.26
N VAL A 40 5.31 10.68 -2.26
CA VAL A 40 4.98 9.86 -3.45
C VAL A 40 3.50 9.92 -3.79
N TYR A 41 2.64 10.16 -2.79
CA TYR A 41 1.18 10.26 -2.82
C TYR A 41 0.40 9.03 -3.31
N GLU A 42 0.89 8.36 -4.34
CA GLU A 42 0.36 7.15 -4.95
C GLU A 42 1.47 6.15 -5.24
N LEU A 43 1.11 4.87 -5.41
CA LEU A 43 2.04 3.76 -5.54
C LEU A 43 1.71 2.90 -6.76
N MET A 44 2.74 2.45 -7.47
CA MET A 44 2.62 1.56 -8.62
C MET A 44 2.19 0.15 -8.21
N THR A 45 1.54 -0.56 -9.12
CA THR A 45 1.04 -1.94 -8.93
C THR A 45 1.94 -2.97 -9.61
N LYS A 46 1.62 -4.26 -9.42
CA LYS A 46 2.28 -5.39 -10.11
C LYS A 46 2.21 -5.22 -11.63
N CYS A 47 3.15 -5.81 -12.36
CA CYS A 47 3.17 -5.74 -13.82
C CYS A 47 2.60 -6.99 -14.52
N ALA A 48 2.16 -8.01 -13.78
CA ALA A 48 1.40 -9.13 -14.36
C ALA A 48 -0.06 -8.75 -14.61
N ASP A 49 -0.59 -9.21 -15.74
CA ASP A 49 -2.00 -9.02 -16.15
C ASP A 49 -2.97 -10.01 -15.50
N HIS A 50 -2.43 -11.00 -14.77
CA HIS A 50 -3.19 -12.08 -14.18
C HIS A 50 -2.79 -12.33 -12.72
N ASP A 51 -3.56 -13.17 -12.05
CA ASP A 51 -3.18 -13.88 -10.84
C ASP A 51 -3.10 -15.37 -11.17
N HIS A 52 -2.16 -16.10 -10.58
CA HIS A 52 -2.10 -17.56 -10.74
C HIS A 52 -3.19 -18.32 -9.97
N TRP A 53 -4.23 -17.62 -9.50
CA TRP A 53 -5.34 -18.16 -8.72
C TRP A 53 -6.56 -17.28 -8.90
N ASP A 54 -7.76 -17.80 -8.62
CA ASP A 54 -8.99 -17.03 -8.68
C ASP A 54 -9.08 -16.04 -7.50
N SER A 55 -8.56 -14.83 -7.71
CA SER A 55 -8.58 -13.75 -6.71
C SER A 55 -9.98 -13.19 -6.46
N SER A 56 -10.96 -13.47 -7.34
CA SER A 56 -12.36 -13.06 -7.15
C SER A 56 -13.06 -13.82 -6.03
N SER A 57 -12.58 -15.04 -5.71
CA SER A 57 -13.04 -15.83 -4.55
C SER A 57 -12.75 -15.15 -3.21
N GLY A 58 -11.76 -14.24 -3.18
CA GLY A 58 -11.30 -13.57 -1.97
C GLY A 58 -10.65 -14.48 -0.93
N LYS A 59 -10.43 -15.77 -1.24
CA LYS A 59 -9.85 -16.78 -0.33
C LYS A 59 -8.56 -17.34 -0.89
N TRP A 60 -7.43 -16.76 -0.49
CA TRP A 60 -6.15 -17.24 -1.01
C TRP A 60 -5.87 -18.71 -0.63
N THR A 61 -6.42 -19.24 0.46
CA THR A 61 -6.24 -20.66 0.81
C THR A 61 -6.80 -21.61 -0.22
N ASP A 62 -7.86 -21.20 -0.92
CA ASP A 62 -8.46 -22.00 -1.99
C ASP A 62 -7.50 -22.09 -3.18
N SER A 63 -6.54 -21.15 -3.29
CA SER A 63 -5.44 -21.28 -4.25
C SER A 63 -4.59 -22.52 -4.06
N ARG A 64 -4.60 -23.18 -2.89
CA ARG A 64 -3.91 -24.46 -2.68
C ARG A 64 -4.56 -25.63 -3.43
N ASP A 65 -5.80 -25.46 -3.89
CA ASP A 65 -6.43 -26.45 -4.75
C ASP A 65 -5.75 -26.41 -6.14
N THR A 66 -4.86 -27.37 -6.36
CA THR A 66 -4.16 -27.53 -7.63
C THR A 66 -5.09 -28.03 -8.74
N SER A 67 -6.34 -28.38 -8.41
CA SER A 67 -7.42 -28.74 -9.33
C SER A 67 -8.41 -27.57 -9.52
N GLY A 68 -9.47 -27.79 -10.31
CA GLY A 68 -10.53 -26.79 -10.49
C GLY A 68 -10.10 -25.48 -11.17
N ILE A 69 -10.68 -24.35 -10.73
CA ILE A 69 -10.43 -23.03 -11.34
C ILE A 69 -9.05 -22.48 -10.97
N HIS A 70 -8.61 -22.66 -9.72
CA HIS A 70 -7.28 -22.23 -9.27
C HIS A 70 -6.20 -22.99 -10.04
N GLY A 71 -6.31 -24.31 -10.14
CA GLY A 71 -5.40 -25.14 -10.94
C GLY A 71 -5.26 -24.69 -12.40
N LYS A 72 -6.35 -24.22 -13.04
CA LYS A 72 -6.35 -23.71 -14.42
C LYS A 72 -5.61 -22.37 -14.57
N LEU A 73 -5.61 -21.54 -13.53
CA LEU A 73 -4.98 -20.22 -13.54
C LEU A 73 -3.49 -20.26 -13.19
N GLY A 74 -2.95 -21.40 -12.73
CA GLY A 74 -1.57 -21.53 -12.26
C GLY A 74 -1.45 -22.00 -10.81
N GLY A 75 -2.58 -22.26 -10.16
CA GLY A 75 -2.68 -23.03 -8.93
C GLY A 75 -2.16 -22.37 -7.66
N GLY A 76 -1.90 -21.06 -7.57
CA GLY A 76 -1.43 -20.56 -6.28
C GLY A 76 -1.15 -19.08 -6.16
N HIS A 77 -1.23 -18.61 -4.91
CA HIS A 77 -0.99 -17.21 -4.53
C HIS A 77 0.49 -16.91 -4.18
N SER A 78 1.19 -17.86 -3.53
CA SER A 78 2.56 -17.64 -3.02
C SER A 78 3.62 -18.08 -4.03
N HIS A 79 4.54 -17.17 -4.32
CA HIS A 79 5.63 -17.34 -5.28
C HIS A 79 6.98 -17.01 -4.65
N CYS A 80 7.92 -17.93 -4.76
CA CYS A 80 9.32 -17.73 -4.40
C CYS A 80 10.23 -18.27 -5.52
N GLY A 81 11.53 -18.01 -5.46
CA GLY A 81 12.48 -18.50 -6.45
C GLY A 81 12.20 -18.01 -7.87
N GLY A 82 12.94 -17.00 -8.33
CA GLY A 82 12.69 -16.34 -9.61
C GLY A 82 13.84 -16.48 -10.59
N MET A 83 13.61 -17.15 -11.72
CA MET A 83 14.61 -17.33 -12.76
C MET A 83 14.10 -16.83 -14.11
N ILE A 84 14.84 -15.93 -14.75
CA ILE A 84 14.70 -15.69 -16.19
C ILE A 84 15.72 -16.57 -16.90
N TYR A 85 15.27 -17.51 -17.72
CA TYR A 85 16.17 -18.50 -18.31
C TYR A 85 17.03 -17.90 -19.43
N LEU A 86 18.35 -17.87 -19.21
CA LEU A 86 19.35 -17.38 -20.18
C LEU A 86 20.47 -18.41 -20.45
N GLY A 87 20.24 -19.67 -20.06
CA GLY A 87 21.07 -20.81 -20.48
C GLY A 87 20.89 -21.11 -21.97
N ASP A 88 21.73 -21.99 -22.49
CA ASP A 88 21.83 -22.32 -23.92
C ASP A 88 21.38 -23.74 -24.28
N SER A 89 20.96 -24.55 -23.29
CA SER A 89 20.56 -25.95 -23.52
C SER A 89 19.06 -26.13 -23.82
N TRP A 90 18.18 -25.47 -23.07
CA TRP A 90 16.72 -25.59 -23.24
C TRP A 90 16.23 -24.94 -24.54
N PRO A 91 15.04 -25.36 -25.04
CA PRO A 91 14.43 -24.80 -26.24
C PRO A 91 14.33 -23.27 -26.20
N GLN A 92 14.55 -22.65 -27.37
CA GLN A 92 14.55 -21.20 -27.53
C GLN A 92 13.28 -20.51 -27.02
N LYS A 93 12.12 -21.18 -27.05
CA LYS A 93 10.84 -20.66 -26.53
C LYS A 93 10.88 -20.30 -25.03
N TYR A 94 11.77 -20.92 -24.25
CA TYR A 94 11.94 -20.65 -22.82
C TYR A 94 12.99 -19.58 -22.53
N ARG A 95 13.83 -19.25 -23.50
CA ARG A 95 14.81 -18.18 -23.34
C ARG A 95 14.08 -16.87 -23.08
N ASN A 96 14.56 -16.12 -22.09
CA ASN A 96 13.97 -14.86 -21.64
C ASN A 96 12.56 -14.98 -21.01
N SER A 97 12.06 -16.19 -20.74
CA SER A 97 10.83 -16.40 -19.97
C SER A 97 11.14 -16.44 -18.47
N LEU A 98 10.19 -15.99 -17.65
CA LEU A 98 10.27 -15.99 -16.21
C LEU A 98 9.68 -17.29 -15.65
N PHE A 99 10.41 -17.94 -14.76
CA PHE A 99 9.97 -19.12 -14.02
C PHE A 99 9.89 -18.78 -12.53
N LEU A 100 8.79 -19.19 -11.89
CA LEU A 100 8.50 -18.92 -10.48
C LEU A 100 8.12 -20.23 -9.79
N CYS A 101 8.74 -20.54 -8.65
CA CYS A 101 8.25 -21.62 -7.80
C CYS A 101 6.95 -21.18 -7.11
N ASN A 102 5.87 -21.90 -7.39
CA ASN A 102 4.58 -21.66 -6.75
C ASN A 102 4.35 -22.69 -5.65
N THR A 103 4.44 -22.19 -4.42
CA THR A 103 4.41 -22.99 -3.20
C THR A 103 3.04 -23.64 -3.00
N HIS A 104 1.96 -22.89 -3.27
CA HIS A 104 0.59 -23.38 -3.09
C HIS A 104 0.17 -24.28 -4.24
N GLY A 105 0.65 -23.98 -5.46
CA GLY A 105 0.27 -24.70 -6.68
C GLY A 105 1.04 -25.94 -6.99
N HIS A 106 2.02 -26.26 -6.14
CA HIS A 106 2.94 -27.39 -6.28
C HIS A 106 3.55 -27.45 -7.68
N ARG A 107 4.00 -26.29 -8.17
CA ARG A 107 4.40 -26.15 -9.56
C ARG A 107 5.45 -25.10 -9.78
N VAL A 108 5.96 -25.07 -11.00
CA VAL A 108 6.78 -23.97 -11.51
C VAL A 108 5.95 -23.27 -12.57
N ASN A 109 5.47 -22.06 -12.28
CA ASN A 109 4.80 -21.23 -13.28
C ASN A 109 5.82 -20.71 -14.29
N ASN A 110 5.32 -20.33 -15.46
CA ASN A 110 6.11 -19.78 -16.55
C ASN A 110 5.36 -18.58 -17.14
N ASP A 111 5.99 -17.41 -17.09
CA ASP A 111 5.42 -16.18 -17.59
C ASP A 111 6.29 -15.62 -18.72
N ALA A 112 5.62 -15.14 -19.76
CA ALA A 112 6.23 -14.29 -20.78
C ALA A 112 6.52 -12.92 -20.19
N LEU A 113 7.67 -12.34 -20.53
CA LEU A 113 7.96 -10.92 -20.28
C LEU A 113 7.83 -10.17 -21.60
N GLU A 114 6.67 -9.57 -21.81
CA GLU A 114 6.30 -8.92 -23.07
C GLU A 114 6.30 -7.40 -22.92
N ARG A 115 6.56 -6.67 -24.00
CA ARG A 115 6.54 -5.20 -23.97
C ARG A 115 5.10 -4.72 -23.97
N GLU A 116 4.76 -3.86 -23.01
CA GLU A 116 3.48 -3.17 -22.95
C GLU A 116 3.70 -1.72 -22.53
N GLY A 117 3.30 -0.79 -23.40
CA GLY A 117 3.54 0.63 -23.22
C GLY A 117 5.02 0.95 -23.00
N SER A 118 5.29 1.67 -21.92
CA SER A 118 6.61 2.12 -21.49
C SER A 118 7.43 1.03 -20.80
N GLY A 119 6.81 -0.08 -20.38
CA GLY A 119 7.44 -1.12 -19.58
C GLY A 119 7.20 -2.53 -20.12
N TYR A 120 6.92 -3.44 -19.20
CA TYR A 120 6.71 -4.85 -19.45
C TYR A 120 5.45 -5.37 -18.78
N VAL A 121 4.88 -6.43 -19.34
CA VAL A 121 3.79 -7.21 -18.79
C VAL A 121 4.18 -8.66 -18.65
N GLY A 122 3.76 -9.25 -17.54
CA GLY A 122 3.84 -10.70 -17.30
C GLY A 122 2.60 -11.40 -17.82
N THR A 123 2.73 -12.16 -18.91
CA THR A 123 1.63 -12.93 -19.51
C THR A 123 1.77 -14.41 -19.17
N HIS A 124 0.74 -15.03 -18.60
CA HIS A 124 0.79 -16.44 -18.22
C HIS A 124 1.03 -17.34 -19.43
N ARG A 125 2.04 -18.22 -19.35
CA ARG A 125 2.27 -19.31 -20.30
C ARG A 125 1.96 -20.66 -19.64
N PRO A 126 1.86 -21.76 -20.41
CA PRO A 126 1.71 -23.08 -19.81
C PRO A 126 2.78 -23.33 -18.75
N ASP A 127 2.34 -23.72 -17.56
CA ASP A 127 3.19 -24.01 -16.42
C ASP A 127 4.29 -25.01 -16.82
N PHE A 128 5.50 -24.79 -16.31
CA PHE A 128 6.68 -25.55 -16.71
C PHE A 128 6.68 -26.96 -16.14
N LEU A 129 6.30 -27.08 -14.87
CA LEU A 129 6.27 -28.34 -14.13
C LEU A 129 5.10 -28.31 -13.17
N LEU A 130 4.26 -29.34 -13.17
CA LEU A 130 3.27 -29.62 -12.15
C LEU A 130 3.66 -30.92 -11.47
N THR A 131 3.81 -30.92 -10.14
CA THR A 131 4.11 -32.15 -9.40
C THR A 131 2.81 -32.87 -9.01
N GLY A 132 2.91 -34.19 -8.84
CA GLY A 132 1.83 -35.01 -8.27
C GLY A 132 1.99 -35.26 -6.76
N SER A 133 2.87 -34.52 -6.09
CA SER A 133 3.23 -34.73 -4.68
C SER A 133 2.96 -33.49 -3.85
N ASP A 134 2.07 -33.62 -2.86
CA ASP A 134 1.75 -32.55 -1.91
C ASP A 134 2.95 -32.08 -1.08
N TRP A 135 3.99 -32.90 -1.00
CA TRP A 135 5.26 -32.61 -0.31
C TRP A 135 6.23 -31.74 -1.12
N PHE A 136 5.86 -31.26 -2.31
CA PHE A 136 6.72 -30.39 -3.11
C PHE A 136 6.57 -28.93 -2.68
N ARG A 137 7.70 -28.30 -2.40
CA ARG A 137 7.84 -26.89 -2.04
C ARG A 137 9.08 -26.34 -2.74
N GLY A 138 8.95 -26.02 -4.02
CA GLY A 138 10.00 -25.35 -4.78
C GLY A 138 10.41 -24.04 -4.11
N THR A 139 11.72 -23.75 -4.07
CA THR A 139 12.28 -22.60 -3.36
C THR A 139 13.13 -21.71 -4.26
N GLU A 140 13.91 -22.29 -5.17
CA GLU A 140 14.79 -21.54 -6.06
C GLU A 140 15.05 -22.32 -7.37
N LEU A 141 15.24 -21.58 -8.46
CA LEU A 141 15.60 -22.08 -9.78
C LEU A 141 16.87 -21.36 -10.28
N LYS A 142 17.85 -22.09 -10.80
CA LYS A 142 19.05 -21.47 -11.39
C LYS A 142 19.67 -22.31 -12.50
N TYR A 143 19.97 -21.70 -13.63
CA TYR A 143 20.73 -22.36 -14.71
C TYR A 143 22.24 -22.42 -14.41
N GLY A 144 22.86 -23.54 -14.79
CA GLY A 144 24.29 -23.81 -14.61
C GLY A 144 25.13 -23.66 -15.88
N PRO A 145 26.43 -24.01 -15.81
CA PRO A 145 27.39 -23.90 -16.91
C PRO A 145 27.10 -24.83 -18.11
N ASP A 146 26.31 -25.88 -17.92
CA ASP A 146 25.85 -26.80 -18.97
C ASP A 146 24.47 -26.42 -19.52
N GLY A 147 23.95 -25.27 -19.10
CA GLY A 147 22.64 -24.77 -19.47
C GLY A 147 21.47 -25.51 -18.81
N SER A 148 21.71 -26.55 -18.00
CA SER A 148 20.65 -27.22 -17.23
C SER A 148 20.21 -26.35 -16.06
N VAL A 149 18.96 -26.52 -15.61
CA VAL A 149 18.41 -25.77 -14.47
C VAL A 149 18.40 -26.64 -13.22
N TYR A 150 18.85 -26.08 -12.12
CA TYR A 150 18.76 -26.67 -10.79
C TYR A 150 17.55 -26.08 -10.07
N LEU A 151 16.69 -26.94 -9.54
CA LEU A 151 15.52 -26.58 -8.74
C LEU A 151 15.68 -27.16 -7.33
N THR A 152 15.59 -26.31 -6.32
CA THR A 152 15.61 -26.74 -4.91
C THR A 152 14.21 -26.83 -4.35
N ASP A 153 14.00 -27.83 -3.51
CA ASP A 153 12.72 -28.14 -2.90
C ASP A 153 12.97 -28.66 -1.47
N TRP A 154 12.36 -28.04 -0.47
CA TRP A 154 12.47 -28.49 0.92
C TRP A 154 11.17 -29.21 1.31
N ALA A 155 11.17 -30.55 1.22
CA ALA A 155 9.96 -31.36 1.30
C ALA A 155 9.14 -31.11 2.58
N ASP A 156 7.94 -30.56 2.41
CA ASP A 156 7.12 -30.04 3.51
C ASP A 156 5.64 -30.06 3.10
N LEU A 157 4.77 -30.50 4.02
CA LEU A 157 3.30 -30.44 3.87
C LEU A 157 2.74 -29.10 4.33
N GLY A 158 3.40 -28.47 5.28
CA GLY A 158 3.06 -27.18 5.83
C GLY A 158 3.58 -26.04 4.96
N GLU A 159 2.94 -24.88 5.05
CA GLU A 159 3.46 -23.67 4.41
C GLU A 159 3.29 -22.47 5.36
N CYS A 160 4.37 -21.69 5.47
CA CYS A 160 4.51 -20.43 6.21
C CYS A 160 4.16 -20.41 7.72
N HIS A 161 3.36 -21.32 8.29
CA HIS A 161 2.97 -21.31 9.71
C HIS A 161 2.67 -22.69 10.31
N ASP A 162 2.80 -23.77 9.55
CA ASP A 162 2.57 -25.14 10.03
C ASP A 162 3.89 -25.73 10.54
N HIS A 163 3.90 -26.17 11.80
CA HIS A 163 5.15 -26.50 12.51
C HIS A 163 5.42 -28.01 12.61
N ASP A 164 4.50 -28.85 12.13
CA ASP A 164 4.48 -30.31 12.32
C ASP A 164 4.66 -31.13 11.02
N GLY A 165 4.71 -30.47 9.85
CA GLY A 165 4.82 -31.10 8.52
C GLY A 165 6.21 -31.08 7.85
N VAL A 166 7.22 -30.47 8.48
CA VAL A 166 8.52 -30.21 7.82
C VAL A 166 9.48 -31.40 7.94
N HIS A 167 9.88 -32.00 6.81
CA HIS A 167 10.88 -33.06 6.82
C HIS A 167 12.30 -32.49 6.59
N ARG A 168 12.92 -32.05 7.69
CA ARG A 168 14.21 -31.31 7.72
C ARG A 168 15.40 -32.01 7.05
N THR A 169 15.32 -33.29 6.75
CA THR A 169 16.41 -34.10 6.16
C THR A 169 16.13 -34.59 4.74
N SER A 170 14.97 -34.28 4.14
CA SER A 170 14.56 -34.80 2.82
C SER A 170 14.36 -33.73 1.76
N GLY A 171 15.07 -32.60 1.87
CA GLY A 171 15.16 -31.65 0.77
C GLY A 171 15.71 -32.32 -0.50
N ARG A 172 15.26 -31.85 -1.66
CA ARG A 172 15.59 -32.38 -2.98
C ARG A 172 16.22 -31.28 -3.81
N ILE A 173 17.21 -31.66 -4.62
CA ILE A 173 17.77 -30.82 -5.68
C ILE A 173 17.55 -31.57 -6.99
N TYR A 174 16.73 -31.00 -7.85
CA TYR A 174 16.48 -31.52 -9.19
C TYR A 174 17.41 -30.85 -10.17
N LYS A 175 18.06 -31.63 -11.05
CA LYS A 175 18.73 -31.12 -12.24
C LYS A 175 17.83 -31.39 -13.45
N ILE A 176 17.35 -30.34 -14.07
CA ILE A 176 16.41 -30.37 -15.19
C ILE A 176 17.19 -30.11 -16.49
N ALA A 177 17.35 -31.18 -17.24
CA ALA A 177 18.11 -31.27 -18.48
C ALA A 177 17.17 -31.28 -19.70
N TYR A 178 17.63 -30.75 -20.83
CA TYR A 178 16.95 -30.91 -22.12
C TYR A 178 17.87 -31.61 -23.12
N GLY A 179 17.45 -32.79 -23.59
CA GLY A 179 18.27 -33.63 -24.44
C GLY A 179 19.52 -34.15 -23.73
N ASP A 180 20.55 -34.46 -24.51
CA ASP A 180 21.86 -34.86 -23.98
C ASP A 180 22.60 -33.63 -23.42
N VAL A 181 22.94 -33.68 -22.13
CA VAL A 181 23.66 -32.58 -21.47
C VAL A 181 25.16 -32.82 -21.60
N PRO A 182 25.91 -31.99 -22.34
CA PRO A 182 27.35 -32.09 -22.36
C PRO A 182 27.89 -31.87 -20.95
N GLN A 183 28.80 -32.74 -20.52
CA GLN A 183 29.52 -32.52 -19.27
C GLN A 183 30.31 -31.21 -19.41
N PRO A 184 30.06 -30.19 -18.56
CA PRO A 184 30.83 -28.97 -18.64
C PRO A 184 32.29 -29.33 -18.37
N GLU A 185 33.21 -28.83 -19.20
CA GLU A 185 34.63 -28.99 -18.93
C GLU A 185 34.92 -28.49 -17.50
N LYS A 186 35.84 -29.15 -16.78
CA LYS A 186 36.34 -28.66 -15.48
C LYS A 186 37.14 -27.37 -15.72
N LEU A 187 36.43 -26.28 -15.98
CA LEU A 187 36.99 -24.99 -16.33
C LEU A 187 37.01 -24.09 -15.10
N ASN A 188 38.21 -23.73 -14.64
CA ASN A 188 38.37 -22.72 -13.61
C ASN A 188 38.49 -21.33 -14.25
N LEU A 189 37.39 -20.58 -14.28
CA LEU A 189 37.37 -19.24 -14.87
C LEU A 189 38.37 -18.27 -14.22
N ASN A 190 38.76 -18.48 -12.96
CA ASN A 190 39.76 -17.64 -12.29
C ASN A 190 41.18 -17.81 -12.85
N GLN A 191 41.44 -18.87 -13.62
CA GLN A 191 42.74 -19.12 -14.25
C GLN A 191 42.81 -18.54 -15.67
N LEU A 192 41.69 -18.11 -16.24
CA LEU A 192 41.67 -17.48 -17.55
C LEU A 192 42.32 -16.09 -17.50
N SER A 193 43.01 -15.71 -18.57
CA SER A 193 43.47 -14.34 -18.80
C SER A 193 42.30 -13.38 -18.99
N ASP A 194 42.54 -12.07 -18.80
CA ASP A 194 41.49 -11.06 -18.99
C ASP A 194 40.94 -11.08 -20.43
N SER A 195 41.79 -11.26 -21.44
CA SER A 195 41.34 -11.40 -22.83
C SER A 195 40.46 -12.65 -23.06
N GLU A 196 40.74 -13.77 -22.39
CA GLU A 196 39.88 -14.95 -22.44
C GLU A 196 38.54 -14.70 -21.73
N LEU A 197 38.54 -14.02 -20.58
CA LEU A 197 37.33 -13.60 -19.90
C LEU A 197 36.49 -12.62 -20.73
N VAL A 198 37.13 -11.71 -21.48
CA VAL A 198 36.43 -10.81 -22.41
C VAL A 198 35.75 -11.59 -23.54
N LYS A 199 36.39 -12.62 -24.09
CA LYS A 199 35.76 -13.49 -25.11
C LYS A 199 34.48 -14.16 -24.59
N LEU A 200 34.40 -14.47 -23.30
CA LEU A 200 33.20 -15.06 -22.68
C LEU A 200 31.99 -14.10 -22.68
N GLN A 201 32.16 -12.79 -22.91
CA GLN A 201 31.01 -11.89 -23.10
C GLN A 201 30.17 -12.24 -24.34
N LEU A 202 30.73 -13.00 -25.29
CA LEU A 202 30.03 -13.51 -26.47
C LEU A 202 29.31 -14.84 -26.23
N HIS A 203 29.56 -15.52 -25.10
CA HIS A 203 29.05 -16.86 -24.82
C HIS A 203 27.51 -16.90 -24.80
N PRO A 204 26.85 -17.92 -25.40
CA PRO A 204 25.39 -18.03 -25.43
C PRO A 204 24.76 -18.22 -24.04
N ASN A 205 25.36 -19.06 -23.19
CA ASN A 205 25.00 -19.21 -21.78
C ASN A 205 25.46 -18.02 -20.93
N ASP A 206 24.52 -17.34 -20.29
CA ASP A 206 24.79 -16.16 -19.47
C ASP A 206 25.55 -16.48 -18.17
N TRP A 207 25.61 -17.75 -17.77
CA TRP A 207 26.42 -18.17 -16.62
C TRP A 207 27.89 -17.78 -16.81
N TYR A 208 28.50 -18.09 -17.96
CA TYR A 208 29.89 -17.72 -18.26
C TYR A 208 30.07 -16.21 -18.32
N VAL A 209 29.13 -15.52 -18.94
CA VAL A 209 29.14 -14.06 -19.12
C VAL A 209 29.18 -13.34 -17.75
N ARG A 210 28.28 -13.72 -16.83
CA ARG A 210 28.18 -13.13 -15.49
C ARG A 210 29.42 -13.42 -14.64
N HIS A 211 29.91 -14.66 -14.66
CA HIS A 211 31.09 -15.02 -13.88
C HIS A 211 32.34 -14.37 -14.44
N ALA A 212 32.49 -14.31 -15.77
CA ALA A 212 33.60 -13.62 -16.41
C ALA A 212 33.61 -12.13 -16.08
N ARG A 213 32.44 -11.46 -16.14
CA ARG A 213 32.33 -10.05 -15.74
C ARG A 213 32.68 -9.84 -14.28
N ARG A 214 32.17 -10.67 -13.36
CA ARG A 214 32.50 -10.58 -11.93
C ARG A 214 34.02 -10.67 -11.71
N ILE A 215 34.68 -11.67 -12.30
CA ILE A 215 36.13 -11.85 -12.16
C ILE A 215 36.89 -10.66 -12.76
N LEU A 216 36.48 -10.17 -13.94
CA LEU A 216 37.03 -8.96 -14.55
C LEU A 216 36.89 -7.74 -13.63
N THR A 217 35.73 -7.52 -13.01
CA THR A 217 35.52 -6.46 -12.01
C THR A 217 36.45 -6.63 -10.80
N GLU A 218 36.55 -7.84 -10.25
CA GLU A 218 37.41 -8.15 -9.11
C GLU A 218 38.90 -7.86 -9.42
N ARG A 219 39.34 -8.09 -10.66
CA ARG A 219 40.72 -7.82 -11.12
C ARG A 219 40.98 -6.35 -11.48
N ALA A 220 39.94 -5.58 -11.81
CA ALA A 220 40.09 -4.20 -12.28
C ALA A 220 40.80 -3.30 -11.26
N GLY A 221 40.62 -3.57 -9.96
CA GLY A 221 41.28 -2.82 -8.88
C GLY A 221 42.76 -3.17 -8.63
N THR A 222 43.31 -4.21 -9.28
CA THR A 222 44.63 -4.76 -8.94
C THR A 222 45.59 -4.93 -10.13
N ALA A 223 45.12 -4.79 -11.37
CA ALA A 223 45.92 -5.08 -12.56
C ALA A 223 46.64 -3.84 -13.12
N GLU A 224 47.92 -3.99 -13.49
CA GLU A 224 48.76 -2.87 -14.00
C GLU A 224 48.40 -2.41 -15.43
N ASN A 225 47.70 -3.19 -16.25
CA ASN A 225 47.37 -2.79 -17.63
C ASN A 225 46.05 -3.38 -18.20
N TRP A 226 45.02 -2.54 -18.29
CA TRP A 226 43.69 -2.87 -18.85
C TRP A 226 43.50 -2.55 -20.34
N SER A 227 44.53 -2.02 -21.00
CA SER A 227 44.40 -1.48 -22.37
C SER A 227 43.87 -2.50 -23.39
N GLN A 228 44.38 -3.74 -23.36
CA GLN A 228 43.95 -4.79 -24.29
C GLN A 228 42.52 -5.26 -24.01
N ALA A 229 42.18 -5.56 -22.74
CA ALA A 229 40.84 -5.99 -22.36
C ALA A 229 39.78 -4.92 -22.71
N LYS A 230 40.10 -3.64 -22.46
CA LYS A 230 39.26 -2.50 -22.89
C LYS A 230 39.10 -2.46 -24.41
N ALA A 231 40.18 -2.60 -25.17
CA ALA A 231 40.11 -2.58 -26.64
C ALA A 231 39.24 -3.73 -27.18
N ASP A 232 39.38 -4.93 -26.62
CA ASP A 232 38.58 -6.11 -27.00
C ASP A 232 37.09 -5.94 -26.64
N LEU A 233 36.78 -5.37 -25.47
CA LEU A 233 35.40 -5.04 -25.09
C LEU A 233 34.78 -3.98 -25.99
N LEU A 234 35.53 -2.92 -26.32
CA LEU A 234 35.07 -1.89 -27.27
C LEU A 234 34.85 -2.47 -28.67
N LYS A 235 35.68 -3.43 -29.09
CA LYS A 235 35.45 -4.16 -30.34
C LYS A 235 34.12 -4.91 -30.29
N ILE A 236 33.85 -5.68 -29.23
CA ILE A 236 32.55 -6.37 -29.06
C ILE A 236 31.39 -5.36 -29.12
N TYR A 237 31.50 -4.25 -28.39
CA TYR A 237 30.47 -3.20 -28.35
C TYR A 237 30.18 -2.58 -29.73
N ASN A 238 31.22 -2.31 -30.52
CA ASN A 238 31.11 -1.63 -31.80
C ASN A 238 30.74 -2.56 -32.96
N THR A 239 31.13 -3.84 -32.93
CA THR A 239 31.00 -4.75 -34.08
C THR A 239 29.92 -5.82 -33.94
N SER A 240 29.42 -6.09 -32.73
CA SER A 240 28.38 -7.10 -32.54
C SER A 240 27.05 -6.66 -33.14
N LYS A 241 26.39 -7.55 -33.89
CA LYS A 241 25.04 -7.33 -34.41
C LYS A 241 23.95 -7.51 -33.33
N GLU A 242 24.20 -8.37 -32.36
CA GLU A 242 23.28 -8.63 -31.25
C GLU A 242 23.41 -7.55 -30.17
N VAL A 243 22.32 -6.82 -29.90
CA VAL A 243 22.26 -5.81 -28.84
C VAL A 243 22.64 -6.39 -27.48
N SER A 244 22.16 -7.58 -27.11
CA SER A 244 22.49 -8.19 -25.81
C SER A 244 23.99 -8.43 -25.64
N ARG A 245 24.73 -8.74 -26.71
CA ARG A 245 26.20 -8.84 -26.67
C ARG A 245 26.89 -7.49 -26.54
N ARG A 246 26.37 -6.44 -27.20
CA ARG A 246 26.85 -5.06 -27.02
C ARG A 246 26.66 -4.61 -25.57
N LEU A 247 25.49 -4.87 -24.99
CA LEU A 247 25.18 -4.55 -23.60
C LEU A 247 26.10 -5.27 -22.61
N ARG A 248 26.39 -6.56 -22.83
CA ARG A 248 27.36 -7.30 -22.00
C ARG A 248 28.75 -6.66 -21.97
N ALA A 249 29.23 -6.19 -23.13
CA ALA A 249 30.47 -5.44 -23.21
C ALA A 249 30.35 -4.07 -22.52
N LEU A 250 29.27 -3.32 -22.76
CA LEU A 250 28.99 -2.04 -22.10
C LEU A 250 28.99 -2.16 -20.57
N TRP A 251 28.28 -3.15 -20.01
CA TRP A 251 28.21 -3.36 -18.58
C TRP A 251 29.59 -3.71 -17.99
N THR A 252 30.37 -4.53 -18.70
CA THR A 252 31.73 -4.90 -18.28
C THR A 252 32.66 -3.69 -18.32
N LEU A 253 32.60 -2.87 -19.38
CA LEU A 253 33.35 -1.62 -19.49
C LEU A 253 33.03 -0.65 -18.35
N TYR A 254 31.75 -0.52 -17.99
CA TYR A 254 31.33 0.37 -16.90
C TYR A 254 31.81 -0.14 -15.54
N CYS A 255 31.51 -1.40 -15.18
CA CYS A 255 31.87 -1.93 -13.85
C CYS A 255 33.38 -2.13 -13.63
N THR A 256 34.19 -1.97 -14.68
CA THR A 256 35.66 -1.98 -14.60
C THR A 256 36.27 -0.58 -14.75
N ASN A 257 35.44 0.47 -14.69
CA ASN A 257 35.82 1.88 -14.80
C ASN A 257 36.59 2.23 -16.10
N GLN A 258 36.19 1.65 -17.23
CA GLN A 258 36.88 1.79 -18.52
C GLN A 258 36.21 2.77 -19.48
N VAL A 259 35.06 3.35 -19.11
CA VAL A 259 34.32 4.37 -19.85
C VAL A 259 34.12 5.61 -18.97
N ASN A 260 33.80 6.74 -19.59
CA ASN A 260 33.52 7.99 -18.90
C ASN A 260 32.22 8.62 -19.42
N ASP A 261 31.77 9.67 -18.75
CA ASP A 261 30.51 10.35 -19.05
C ASP A 261 30.45 10.89 -20.48
N ALA A 262 31.58 11.39 -21.01
CA ALA A 262 31.63 11.88 -22.38
C ALA A 262 31.40 10.75 -23.40
N TRP A 263 31.86 9.53 -23.10
CA TRP A 263 31.59 8.36 -23.92
C TRP A 263 30.15 7.87 -23.73
N LEU A 264 29.64 7.82 -22.49
CA LEU A 264 28.25 7.41 -22.18
C LEU A 264 27.22 8.34 -22.83
N THR A 265 27.46 9.66 -22.78
CA THR A 265 26.59 10.68 -23.40
C THR A 265 26.43 10.45 -24.89
N LYS A 266 27.48 10.00 -25.60
CA LYS A 266 27.40 9.66 -27.03
C LYS A 266 26.52 8.44 -27.30
N GLN A 267 26.36 7.53 -26.32
CA GLN A 267 25.52 6.34 -26.48
C GLN A 267 24.03 6.65 -26.38
N LEU A 268 23.66 7.89 -26.01
CA LEU A 268 22.28 8.38 -26.07
C LEU A 268 21.76 8.50 -27.51
N ASP A 269 22.64 8.48 -28.52
CA ASP A 269 22.28 8.44 -29.94
C ASP A 269 22.27 7.02 -30.54
N ASP A 270 22.49 5.98 -29.73
CA ASP A 270 22.53 4.61 -30.25
C ASP A 270 21.18 4.21 -30.85
N PRO A 271 21.13 3.46 -31.98
CA PRO A 271 19.86 2.99 -32.55
C PRO A 271 19.06 2.08 -31.60
N SER A 272 19.73 1.36 -30.69
CA SER A 272 19.06 0.49 -29.74
C SER A 272 18.54 1.26 -28.52
N GLU A 273 17.24 1.16 -28.25
CA GLU A 273 16.62 1.71 -27.04
C GLU A 273 17.31 1.22 -25.75
N HIS A 274 17.72 -0.06 -25.71
CA HIS A 274 18.35 -0.64 -24.53
C HIS A 274 19.74 -0.06 -24.26
N VAL A 275 20.50 0.28 -25.30
CA VAL A 275 21.80 0.97 -25.11
C VAL A 275 21.57 2.38 -24.57
N ARG A 276 20.58 3.12 -25.13
CA ARG A 276 20.21 4.45 -24.63
C ARG A 276 19.79 4.41 -23.16
N ILE A 277 18.95 3.44 -22.76
CA ILE A 277 18.52 3.25 -21.37
C ILE A 277 19.69 3.01 -20.43
N TRP A 278 20.61 2.12 -20.79
CA TRP A 278 21.78 1.86 -19.96
C TRP A 278 22.73 3.06 -19.87
N ALA A 279 22.86 3.83 -20.95
CA ALA A 279 23.59 5.10 -20.93
C ALA A 279 22.93 6.11 -19.98
N ILE A 280 21.60 6.26 -20.03
CA ILE A 280 20.85 7.13 -19.10
C ILE A 280 21.13 6.73 -17.65
N ARG A 281 20.99 5.44 -17.31
CA ARG A 281 21.23 4.92 -15.95
C ARG A 281 22.65 5.23 -15.47
N TYR A 282 23.65 4.86 -16.27
CA TYR A 282 25.05 5.06 -15.89
C TYR A 282 25.46 6.52 -15.79
N LEU A 283 24.80 7.44 -16.51
CA LEU A 283 25.02 8.87 -16.38
C LEU A 283 24.42 9.47 -15.09
N VAL A 284 23.52 8.75 -14.41
CA VAL A 284 22.88 9.23 -13.18
C VAL A 284 23.24 8.43 -11.92
N ASP A 285 23.81 7.24 -12.06
CA ASP A 285 24.10 6.32 -10.94
C ASP A 285 24.99 6.95 -9.84
N ASP A 286 25.92 7.85 -10.21
CA ASP A 286 26.82 8.53 -9.26
C ASP A 286 26.26 9.87 -8.72
N GLY A 287 25.07 10.28 -9.14
CA GLY A 287 24.40 11.51 -8.70
C GLY A 287 25.01 12.82 -9.22
N GLN A 288 26.09 12.76 -10.01
CA GLN A 288 26.72 13.92 -10.65
C GLN A 288 26.50 13.91 -12.16
N VAL A 289 25.35 14.42 -12.60
CA VAL A 289 24.98 14.34 -14.02
C VAL A 289 25.66 15.48 -14.82
N PRO A 290 26.44 15.17 -15.88
CA PRO A 290 27.07 16.20 -16.69
C PRO A 290 26.05 17.09 -17.41
N ALA A 291 26.34 18.39 -17.49
CA ALA A 291 25.45 19.35 -18.18
C ALA A 291 25.17 18.98 -19.64
N GLU A 292 26.12 18.34 -20.33
CA GLU A 292 25.88 17.86 -21.69
C GLU A 292 24.89 16.68 -21.71
N ALA A 293 24.97 15.75 -20.76
CA ALA A 293 24.00 14.66 -20.64
C ALA A 293 22.59 15.19 -20.38
N VAL A 294 22.43 16.20 -19.52
CA VAL A 294 21.15 16.87 -19.26
C VAL A 294 20.54 17.45 -20.54
N LYS A 295 21.34 18.15 -21.36
CA LYS A 295 20.88 18.66 -22.66
C LYS A 295 20.43 17.53 -23.60
N GLN A 296 21.16 16.43 -23.60
CA GLN A 296 20.81 15.25 -24.41
C GLN A 296 19.54 14.58 -23.90
N PHE A 297 19.31 14.50 -22.59
CA PHE A 297 18.07 14.02 -22.00
C PHE A 297 16.88 14.88 -22.42
N ALA A 298 17.01 16.21 -22.40
CA ALA A 298 15.98 17.12 -22.85
C ALA A 298 15.68 16.98 -24.36
N ARG A 299 16.71 16.79 -25.19
CA ARG A 299 16.54 16.47 -26.62
C ARG A 299 15.77 15.16 -26.78
N LEU A 300 16.20 14.09 -26.12
CA LEU A 300 15.55 12.78 -26.21
C LEU A 300 14.10 12.84 -25.72
N ALA A 301 13.80 13.55 -24.63
CA ALA A 301 12.43 13.69 -24.13
C ALA A 301 11.46 14.24 -25.19
N ARG A 302 11.94 15.09 -26.11
CA ARG A 302 11.16 15.62 -27.24
C ARG A 302 11.05 14.68 -28.43
N THR A 303 12.10 13.91 -28.72
CA THR A 303 12.23 13.20 -30.00
C THR A 303 12.10 11.67 -29.88
N GLU A 304 12.16 11.13 -28.67
CA GLU A 304 12.23 9.70 -28.42
C GLU A 304 10.88 9.00 -28.67
N THR A 305 10.94 7.93 -29.47
CA THR A 305 9.79 7.13 -29.84
C THR A 305 9.61 5.91 -28.94
N SER A 306 10.68 5.41 -28.30
CA SER A 306 10.61 4.33 -27.31
C SER A 306 10.01 4.83 -25.99
N GLY A 307 8.86 4.26 -25.61
CA GLY A 307 8.27 4.48 -24.29
C GLY A 307 9.20 4.04 -23.14
N LEU A 308 10.03 3.00 -23.36
CA LEU A 308 10.98 2.53 -22.33
C LEU A 308 12.11 3.54 -22.12
N VAL A 309 12.64 4.16 -23.17
CA VAL A 309 13.63 5.24 -22.99
C VAL A 309 12.99 6.43 -22.28
N ARG A 310 11.77 6.83 -22.66
CA ARG A 310 11.04 7.90 -21.97
C ARG A 310 10.80 7.61 -20.49
N LEU A 311 10.46 6.36 -20.14
CA LEU A 311 10.32 5.92 -18.75
C LEU A 311 11.62 6.09 -17.95
N TYR A 312 12.76 5.75 -18.55
CA TYR A 312 14.06 5.92 -17.93
C TYR A 312 14.52 7.39 -17.88
N LEU A 313 14.07 8.26 -18.80
CA LEU A 313 14.24 9.70 -18.66
C LEU A 313 13.42 10.25 -17.48
N ALA A 314 12.19 9.79 -17.29
CA ALA A 314 11.38 10.16 -16.12
C ALA A 314 12.02 9.72 -14.80
N SER A 315 12.55 8.48 -14.76
CA SER A 315 13.35 7.96 -13.64
C SER A 315 14.59 8.81 -13.36
N ALA A 316 15.35 9.17 -14.40
CA ALA A 316 16.60 9.91 -14.28
C ALA A 316 16.44 11.30 -13.64
N MET A 317 15.28 11.95 -13.80
CA MET A 317 15.01 13.28 -13.20
C MET A 317 15.17 13.30 -11.68
N GLN A 318 14.98 12.16 -11.00
CA GLN A 318 15.18 12.07 -9.54
C GLN A 318 16.62 12.32 -9.10
N SER A 319 17.58 12.22 -10.02
CA SER A 319 19.01 12.45 -9.78
C SER A 319 19.51 13.78 -10.35
N LEU A 320 18.64 14.58 -10.97
CA LEU A 320 19.01 15.87 -11.54
C LEU A 320 18.87 17.00 -10.51
N ALA A 321 19.54 18.12 -10.77
CA ALA A 321 19.26 19.34 -10.04
C ALA A 321 17.83 19.83 -10.36
N PRO A 322 17.08 20.43 -9.40
CA PRO A 322 15.69 20.81 -9.60
C PRO A 322 15.40 21.61 -10.88
N GLN A 323 16.26 22.58 -11.21
CA GLN A 323 16.09 23.43 -12.39
C GLN A 323 16.23 22.67 -13.72
N ASP A 324 16.95 21.54 -13.74
CA ASP A 324 17.24 20.77 -14.93
C ASP A 324 16.11 19.78 -15.29
N CYS A 325 15.19 19.52 -14.36
CA CYS A 325 14.08 18.58 -14.57
C CYS A 325 13.01 19.13 -15.53
N TRP A 326 12.76 20.45 -15.53
CA TRP A 326 11.52 20.99 -16.09
C TRP A 326 11.43 20.95 -17.62
N GLU A 327 12.55 21.11 -18.34
CA GLU A 327 12.57 20.97 -19.80
C GLU A 327 12.26 19.53 -20.22
N ILE A 328 12.81 18.56 -19.48
CA ILE A 328 12.58 17.13 -19.69
C ILE A 328 11.12 16.79 -19.34
N ALA A 329 10.65 17.18 -18.16
CA ALA A 329 9.29 16.94 -17.69
C ALA A 329 8.24 17.51 -18.64
N ALA A 330 8.42 18.75 -19.11
CA ALA A 330 7.51 19.37 -20.08
C ALA A 330 7.45 18.58 -21.39
N ALA A 331 8.59 18.14 -21.92
CA ALA A 331 8.61 17.35 -23.15
C ALA A 331 7.96 15.96 -22.98
N LEU A 332 8.22 15.30 -21.85
CA LEU A 332 7.66 13.99 -21.52
C LEU A 332 6.15 14.06 -21.27
N ASP A 333 5.68 15.07 -20.53
CA ASP A 333 4.26 15.25 -20.22
C ASP A 333 3.42 15.46 -21.48
N GLN A 334 3.90 16.26 -22.44
CA GLN A 334 3.21 16.58 -23.69
C GLN A 334 3.11 15.39 -24.66
N ASN A 335 3.78 14.26 -24.40
CA ASN A 335 3.71 13.10 -25.26
C ASN A 335 2.41 12.31 -24.99
N PRO A 336 1.47 12.23 -25.96
CA PRO A 336 0.19 11.57 -25.75
C PRO A 336 0.27 10.04 -25.76
N GLN A 337 1.40 9.45 -26.20
CA GLN A 337 1.55 7.99 -26.31
C GLN A 337 1.51 7.28 -24.96
N ASP A 338 1.87 7.97 -23.88
CA ASP A 338 1.98 7.38 -22.54
C ASP A 338 0.86 7.83 -21.59
N THR A 339 -0.22 8.44 -22.09
CA THR A 339 -1.30 8.97 -21.23
C THR A 339 -1.96 7.90 -20.38
N GLU A 340 -2.27 6.75 -20.99
CA GLU A 340 -2.87 5.58 -20.34
C GLU A 340 -1.82 4.53 -19.90
N ASP A 341 -0.53 4.89 -19.95
CA ASP A 341 0.53 3.97 -19.56
C ASP A 341 0.56 3.75 -18.05
N ARG A 342 0.60 2.48 -17.63
CA ARG A 342 0.53 2.08 -16.22
C ARG A 342 1.69 2.59 -15.36
N ASN A 343 2.85 2.86 -15.95
CA ASN A 343 4.05 3.27 -15.23
C ASN A 343 4.29 4.77 -15.33
N PHE A 344 4.04 5.33 -16.50
CA PHE A 344 4.64 6.59 -16.92
C PHE A 344 4.17 7.79 -16.10
N THR A 345 2.88 7.94 -15.86
CA THR A 345 2.34 9.09 -15.12
C THR A 345 2.90 9.15 -13.69
N LEU A 346 3.00 8.00 -13.01
CA LEU A 346 3.58 7.92 -11.67
C LEU A 346 5.09 8.12 -11.70
N MET A 347 5.81 7.54 -12.66
CA MET A 347 7.26 7.75 -12.79
C MET A 347 7.60 9.20 -13.15
N LEU A 348 6.77 9.88 -13.95
CA LEU A 348 6.89 11.30 -14.23
C LEU A 348 6.70 12.12 -12.95
N TRP A 349 5.69 11.79 -12.15
CA TRP A 349 5.50 12.40 -10.82
C TRP A 349 6.71 12.18 -9.91
N TYR A 350 7.16 10.93 -9.74
CA TYR A 350 8.32 10.61 -8.90
C TYR A 350 9.58 11.35 -9.39
N GLY A 351 9.74 11.48 -10.70
CA GLY A 351 10.80 12.25 -11.33
C GLY A 351 10.81 13.74 -10.95
N ILE A 352 9.64 14.39 -10.93
CA ILE A 352 9.55 15.83 -10.65
C ILE A 352 9.34 16.17 -9.17
N GLU A 353 8.87 15.25 -8.33
CA GLU A 353 8.49 15.54 -6.94
C GLU A 353 9.60 16.27 -6.16
N PRO A 354 10.87 15.82 -6.18
CA PRO A 354 11.94 16.53 -5.48
C PRO A 354 12.17 17.95 -6.03
N ALA A 355 11.95 18.14 -7.33
CA ALA A 355 12.13 19.42 -8.00
C ALA A 355 11.00 20.41 -7.69
N VAL A 356 9.77 19.95 -7.38
CA VAL A 356 8.60 20.82 -7.13
C VAL A 356 8.91 21.88 -6.06
N MET A 357 9.56 21.48 -4.95
CA MET A 357 9.97 22.42 -3.90
C MET A 357 11.37 23.01 -4.11
N GLY A 358 12.22 22.36 -4.91
CA GLY A 358 13.55 22.85 -5.23
C GLY A 358 13.57 24.01 -6.23
N ASP A 359 12.55 24.09 -7.10
CA ASP A 359 12.33 25.18 -8.07
C ASP A 359 10.82 25.40 -8.32
N SER A 360 10.13 25.90 -7.29
CA SER A 360 8.67 26.05 -7.28
C SER A 360 8.13 26.97 -8.37
N GLN A 361 8.90 27.96 -8.82
CA GLN A 361 8.45 28.88 -9.89
C GLN A 361 8.37 28.15 -11.23
N SER A 362 9.36 27.33 -11.56
CA SER A 362 9.31 26.47 -12.73
C SER A 362 8.25 25.39 -12.60
N ALA A 363 8.03 24.84 -11.39
CA ALA A 363 6.94 23.90 -11.13
C ALA A 363 5.56 24.51 -11.43
N LEU A 364 5.31 25.73 -10.94
CA LEU A 364 4.09 26.49 -11.21
C LEU A 364 3.92 26.78 -12.70
N LYS A 365 5.01 27.14 -13.40
CA LYS A 365 4.98 27.34 -14.85
C LYS A 365 4.65 26.05 -15.60
N PHE A 366 5.27 24.93 -15.22
CA PHE A 366 5.02 23.61 -15.79
C PHE A 366 3.55 23.20 -15.61
N LEU A 367 3.00 23.36 -14.41
CA LEU A 367 1.61 23.04 -14.07
C LEU A 367 0.57 23.70 -15.00
N SER A 368 0.82 24.95 -15.41
CA SER A 368 -0.09 25.67 -16.32
C SER A 368 -0.21 25.01 -17.70
N GLN A 369 0.80 24.23 -18.10
CA GLN A 369 0.91 23.57 -19.40
C GLN A 369 0.76 22.05 -19.32
N ALA A 370 0.92 21.48 -18.12
CA ALA A 370 0.80 20.05 -17.88
C ALA A 370 -0.53 19.53 -18.42
N THR A 371 -0.48 18.38 -19.10
CA THR A 371 -1.58 17.72 -19.78
C THR A 371 -2.18 16.61 -18.93
N ARG A 372 -1.40 16.03 -18.00
CA ARG A 372 -1.81 14.91 -17.14
C ARG A 372 -2.55 15.37 -15.88
N PRO A 373 -3.81 14.94 -15.67
CA PRO A 373 -4.60 15.31 -14.49
C PRO A 373 -3.91 14.97 -13.17
N LEU A 374 -3.41 13.74 -13.05
CA LEU A 374 -2.78 13.28 -11.81
C LEU A 374 -1.52 14.10 -11.48
N VAL A 375 -0.68 14.42 -12.47
CA VAL A 375 0.49 15.27 -12.26
C VAL A 375 0.10 16.66 -11.76
N ARG A 376 -0.97 17.26 -12.32
CA ARG A 376 -1.50 18.54 -11.84
C ARG A 376 -1.97 18.45 -10.38
N GLN A 377 -2.73 17.42 -10.04
CA GLN A 377 -3.25 17.19 -8.70
C GLN A 377 -2.12 17.03 -7.67
N LEU A 378 -1.13 16.18 -7.96
CA LEU A 378 -0.05 15.85 -7.03
C LEU A 378 0.92 17.03 -6.84
N ALA A 379 1.26 17.76 -7.90
CA ALA A 379 2.10 18.95 -7.78
C ALA A 379 1.36 20.11 -7.08
N ALA A 380 0.07 20.34 -7.37
CA ALA A 380 -0.74 21.32 -6.65
C ALA A 380 -0.85 20.97 -5.16
N ARG A 381 -1.00 19.68 -4.83
CA ARG A 381 -0.96 19.19 -3.44
C ARG A 381 0.38 19.50 -2.79
N ARG A 382 1.50 19.15 -3.42
CA ARG A 382 2.84 19.34 -2.87
C ARG A 382 3.15 20.80 -2.57
N LEU A 383 2.77 21.71 -3.47
CA LEU A 383 2.90 23.16 -3.29
C LEU A 383 1.99 23.67 -2.17
N THR A 384 0.76 23.20 -2.09
CA THR A 384 -0.21 23.62 -1.06
C THR A 384 0.16 23.12 0.33
N GLU A 385 0.84 21.97 0.46
CA GLU A 385 1.35 21.50 1.75
C GLU A 385 2.33 22.52 2.38
N ALA A 386 2.93 23.40 1.58
CA ALA A 386 3.79 24.51 2.05
C ALA A 386 3.04 25.83 2.32
N ILE A 387 1.70 25.86 2.31
CA ILE A 387 0.89 27.09 2.43
C ILE A 387 1.24 27.97 3.64
N ASP A 388 1.68 27.39 4.76
CA ASP A 388 2.06 28.16 5.96
C ASP A 388 3.36 28.95 5.78
N GLN A 389 4.25 28.46 4.92
CA GLN A 389 5.54 29.08 4.63
C GLN A 389 5.51 29.88 3.33
N HIS A 390 4.73 29.39 2.35
CA HIS A 390 4.66 29.90 0.99
C HIS A 390 3.20 30.04 0.51
N PRO A 391 2.39 30.90 1.15
CA PRO A 391 0.99 31.11 0.76
C PRO A 391 0.86 31.62 -0.70
N GLU A 392 1.90 32.28 -1.23
CA GLU A 392 1.96 32.75 -2.61
C GLU A 392 1.80 31.63 -3.65
N TYR A 393 2.18 30.39 -3.33
CA TYR A 393 1.99 29.27 -4.25
C TYR A 393 0.52 28.96 -4.47
N VAL A 394 -0.30 29.00 -3.41
CA VAL A 394 -1.74 28.77 -3.52
C VAL A 394 -2.41 29.92 -4.26
N VAL A 395 -1.98 31.17 -4.03
CA VAL A 395 -2.46 32.33 -4.80
C VAL A 395 -2.20 32.11 -6.31
N GLN A 396 -1.01 31.65 -6.68
CA GLN A 396 -0.67 31.36 -8.08
C GLN A 396 -1.46 30.19 -8.65
N LEU A 397 -1.67 29.10 -7.89
CA LEU A 397 -2.51 27.97 -8.32
C LEU A 397 -3.97 28.41 -8.58
N ILE A 398 -4.53 29.24 -7.69
CA ILE A 398 -5.87 29.81 -7.88
C ILE A 398 -5.90 30.76 -9.08
N GLN A 399 -4.85 31.56 -9.30
CA GLN A 399 -4.77 32.41 -10.48
C GLN A 399 -4.76 31.58 -11.77
N GLN A 400 -4.00 30.49 -11.81
CA GLN A 400 -4.03 29.57 -12.95
C GLN A 400 -5.41 28.94 -13.16
N ALA A 401 -6.12 28.61 -12.08
CA ALA A 401 -7.49 28.10 -12.16
C ALA A 401 -8.46 29.17 -12.72
N ILE A 402 -8.26 30.45 -12.42
CA ILE A 402 -9.00 31.57 -13.06
C ILE A 402 -8.67 31.65 -14.55
N ASP A 403 -7.39 31.62 -14.89
CA ASP A 403 -6.89 31.90 -16.25
C ASP A 403 -7.24 30.79 -17.25
N THR A 404 -7.16 29.52 -16.83
CA THR A 404 -7.32 28.39 -17.75
C THR A 404 -8.73 28.26 -18.31
N LYS A 405 -9.78 28.63 -17.56
CA LYS A 405 -11.22 28.44 -17.88
C LYS A 405 -11.68 27.01 -18.22
N ASP A 406 -10.75 26.06 -18.31
CA ASP A 406 -10.99 24.64 -18.49
C ASP A 406 -11.42 24.04 -17.14
N THR A 407 -12.67 23.58 -17.09
CA THR A 407 -13.25 23.01 -15.88
C THR A 407 -12.50 21.78 -15.37
N ALA A 408 -11.95 20.93 -16.25
CA ALA A 408 -11.21 19.75 -15.82
C ALA A 408 -9.89 20.16 -15.14
N LYS A 409 -9.16 21.12 -15.73
CA LYS A 409 -7.93 21.65 -15.12
C LYS A 409 -8.21 22.38 -13.81
N GLN A 410 -9.30 23.13 -13.71
CA GLN A 410 -9.75 23.75 -12.46
C GLN A 410 -9.97 22.69 -11.38
N GLN A 411 -10.66 21.60 -11.71
CA GLN A 411 -10.93 20.50 -10.79
C GLN A 411 -9.65 19.82 -10.31
N ASP A 412 -8.67 19.62 -11.18
CA ASP A 412 -7.38 19.02 -10.82
C ASP A 412 -6.60 19.88 -9.82
N LEU A 413 -6.49 21.19 -10.09
CA LEU A 413 -5.80 22.12 -9.20
C LEU A 413 -6.49 22.18 -7.83
N LEU A 414 -7.82 22.26 -7.81
CA LEU A 414 -8.60 22.27 -6.57
C LEU A 414 -8.53 20.94 -5.83
N ALA A 415 -8.51 19.80 -6.53
CA ALA A 415 -8.34 18.49 -5.91
C ALA A 415 -6.98 18.38 -5.19
N GLY A 416 -5.91 18.89 -5.80
CA GLY A 416 -4.60 18.97 -5.15
C GLY A 416 -4.61 19.84 -3.89
N ILE A 417 -5.18 21.05 -3.97
CA ILE A 417 -5.34 21.97 -2.82
C ILE A 417 -6.15 21.30 -1.71
N GLN A 418 -7.28 20.67 -2.07
CA GLN A 418 -8.15 19.99 -1.12
C GLN A 418 -7.45 18.80 -0.44
N ALA A 419 -6.68 18.00 -1.18
CA ALA A 419 -5.93 16.89 -0.63
C ALA A 419 -4.86 17.37 0.38
N ALA A 420 -4.19 18.49 0.11
CA ALA A 420 -3.23 19.10 1.01
C ALA A 420 -3.86 19.68 2.28
N LEU A 421 -5.08 20.24 2.16
CA LEU A 421 -5.82 20.83 3.28
C LEU A 421 -6.74 19.84 4.00
N GLN A 422 -6.76 18.57 3.59
CA GLN A 422 -7.60 17.56 4.25
C GLN A 422 -7.22 17.43 5.73
N GLY A 423 -8.23 17.42 6.61
CA GLY A 423 -8.06 17.39 8.07
C GLY A 423 -7.74 18.76 8.69
N ARG A 424 -7.45 19.78 7.89
CA ARG A 424 -7.22 21.15 8.34
C ARG A 424 -8.55 21.88 8.48
N LEU A 425 -8.79 22.42 9.68
CA LEU A 425 -10.07 23.06 10.01
C LEU A 425 -10.13 24.56 9.69
N LYS A 426 -8.96 25.15 9.42
CA LYS A 426 -8.84 26.56 9.07
C LYS A 426 -7.53 26.78 8.31
N ALA A 427 -7.63 27.45 7.17
CA ALA A 427 -6.50 28.01 6.43
C ALA A 427 -6.82 29.46 6.07
N GLU A 428 -5.78 30.28 5.89
CA GLU A 428 -5.98 31.63 5.36
C GLU A 428 -6.42 31.55 3.89
N ALA A 429 -7.44 32.32 3.53
CA ALA A 429 -7.93 32.37 2.17
C ALA A 429 -6.88 33.06 1.27
N PRO A 430 -6.55 32.52 0.09
CA PRO A 430 -5.72 33.26 -0.85
C PRO A 430 -6.47 34.54 -1.29
N GLU A 431 -5.72 35.63 -1.49
CA GLU A 431 -6.30 36.96 -1.78
C GLU A 431 -7.23 36.99 -3.00
N ASN A 432 -6.96 36.13 -3.99
CA ASN A 432 -7.74 35.99 -5.22
C ASN A 432 -8.87 34.95 -5.12
N TRP A 433 -9.14 34.36 -3.94
CA TRP A 433 -10.22 33.37 -3.76
C TRP A 433 -11.60 33.91 -4.16
N GLN A 434 -11.92 35.15 -3.78
CA GLN A 434 -13.21 35.76 -4.13
C GLN A 434 -13.33 35.99 -5.63
N ALA A 435 -12.24 36.38 -6.30
CA ALA A 435 -12.21 36.53 -7.75
C ALA A 435 -12.43 35.18 -8.45
N PHE A 436 -11.84 34.10 -7.94
CA PHE A 436 -12.09 32.75 -8.46
C PHE A 436 -13.55 32.35 -8.32
N LYS A 437 -14.16 32.49 -7.14
CA LYS A 437 -15.59 32.21 -6.93
C LYS A 437 -16.49 33.01 -7.88
N GLN A 438 -16.17 34.27 -8.14
CA GLN A 438 -16.91 35.09 -9.11
C GLN A 438 -16.73 34.59 -10.53
N ALA A 439 -15.50 34.25 -10.92
CA ALA A 439 -15.19 33.70 -12.25
C ALA A 439 -15.90 32.36 -12.51
N THR A 440 -16.11 31.55 -11.47
CA THR A 440 -16.78 30.24 -11.55
C THR A 440 -18.25 30.28 -11.13
N ALA A 441 -18.84 31.46 -10.88
CA ALA A 441 -20.21 31.57 -10.35
C ALA A 441 -21.29 30.95 -11.25
N ARG A 442 -21.00 30.78 -12.55
CA ARG A 442 -21.90 30.19 -13.55
C ARG A 442 -21.44 28.82 -14.06
N THR A 443 -20.56 28.13 -13.34
CA THR A 443 -20.14 26.79 -13.75
C THR A 443 -21.29 25.80 -13.59
N ASP A 444 -21.48 24.93 -14.59
CA ASP A 444 -22.46 23.84 -14.54
C ASP A 444 -21.88 22.56 -13.89
N SER A 445 -20.57 22.55 -13.59
CA SER A 445 -19.91 21.40 -12.96
C SER A 445 -20.23 21.32 -11.46
N LYS A 446 -21.04 20.33 -11.09
CA LYS A 446 -21.38 20.04 -9.69
C LYS A 446 -20.17 19.69 -8.84
N ASP A 447 -19.20 18.98 -9.42
CA ASP A 447 -17.98 18.59 -8.71
C ASP A 447 -17.10 19.81 -8.42
N LEU A 448 -16.97 20.73 -9.38
CA LEU A 448 -16.24 21.98 -9.16
C LEU A 448 -16.93 22.85 -8.10
N GLN A 449 -18.26 22.98 -8.16
CA GLN A 449 -19.04 23.69 -7.13
C GLN A 449 -18.85 23.08 -5.73
N LYS A 450 -18.81 21.75 -5.64
CA LYS A 450 -18.56 21.03 -4.39
C LYS A 450 -17.17 21.36 -3.85
N GLN A 451 -16.11 21.26 -4.66
CA GLN A 451 -14.74 21.59 -4.25
C GLN A 451 -14.62 23.06 -3.79
N ILE A 452 -15.23 23.99 -4.51
CA ILE A 452 -15.28 25.42 -4.13
C ILE A 452 -15.97 25.59 -2.78
N THR A 453 -17.10 24.91 -2.56
CA THR A 453 -17.84 24.98 -1.30
C THR A 453 -16.99 24.45 -0.14
N GLU A 454 -16.38 23.27 -0.30
CA GLU A 454 -15.56 22.63 0.72
C GLU A 454 -14.32 23.48 1.08
N LEU A 455 -13.62 24.01 0.09
CA LEU A 455 -12.48 24.91 0.29
C LEU A 455 -12.90 26.25 0.89
N SER A 456 -14.07 26.80 0.52
CA SER A 456 -14.55 28.05 1.11
C SER A 456 -14.78 27.92 2.61
N VAL A 457 -15.26 26.76 3.07
CA VAL A 457 -15.41 26.48 4.51
C VAL A 457 -14.04 26.44 5.19
N VAL A 458 -13.05 25.75 4.63
CA VAL A 458 -11.67 25.71 5.17
C VAL A 458 -11.03 27.10 5.21
N PHE A 459 -11.30 27.93 4.20
CA PHE A 459 -10.87 29.32 4.11
C PHE A 459 -11.67 30.30 4.99
N GLY A 460 -12.64 29.80 5.76
CA GLY A 460 -13.39 30.59 6.74
C GLY A 460 -14.45 31.52 6.15
N ASP A 461 -15.02 31.18 4.98
CA ASP A 461 -16.11 31.95 4.38
C ASP A 461 -17.42 31.82 5.18
N GLY A 462 -17.70 32.84 6.01
CA GLY A 462 -18.89 32.90 6.85
C GLY A 462 -20.21 32.79 6.07
N GLN A 463 -20.30 33.36 4.87
CA GLN A 463 -21.53 33.30 4.07
C GLN A 463 -21.81 31.87 3.59
N THR A 464 -20.76 31.19 3.11
CA THR A 464 -20.86 29.79 2.70
C THR A 464 -21.23 28.91 3.90
N MET A 465 -20.60 29.12 5.05
CA MET A 465 -20.93 28.38 6.27
C MET A 465 -22.39 28.61 6.69
N ASP A 466 -22.87 29.85 6.70
CA ASP A 466 -24.26 30.16 7.08
C ASP A 466 -25.28 29.56 6.11
N ALA A 467 -24.98 29.52 4.81
CA ALA A 467 -25.82 28.83 3.82
C ALA A 467 -25.89 27.32 4.10
N LEU A 468 -24.75 26.67 4.38
CA LEU A 468 -24.71 25.25 4.72
C LEU A 468 -25.45 24.94 6.03
N LYS A 469 -25.33 25.80 7.06
CA LYS A 469 -26.05 25.63 8.33
C LYS A 469 -27.57 25.68 8.10
N LYS A 470 -28.04 26.60 7.24
CA LYS A 470 -29.46 26.68 6.84
C LYS A 470 -29.90 25.41 6.14
N ILE A 471 -29.15 24.94 5.14
CA ILE A 471 -29.46 23.70 4.41
C ILE A 471 -29.51 22.51 5.37
N ALA A 472 -28.55 22.36 6.29
CA ALA A 472 -28.51 21.24 7.24
C ALA A 472 -29.76 21.20 8.15
N LEU A 473 -30.28 22.36 8.55
CA LEU A 473 -31.41 22.50 9.47
C LEU A 473 -32.79 22.58 8.78
N ASP A 474 -32.85 22.83 7.48
CA ASP A 474 -34.10 22.99 6.73
C ASP A 474 -34.76 21.62 6.47
N SER A 475 -35.96 21.42 7.03
CA SER A 475 -36.73 20.18 6.87
C SER A 475 -37.27 19.97 5.46
N GLU A 476 -37.35 21.03 4.65
CA GLU A 476 -37.85 20.97 3.28
C GLU A 476 -36.75 20.54 2.28
N GLN A 477 -35.48 20.56 2.69
CA GLN A 477 -34.38 20.11 1.84
C GLN A 477 -34.28 18.58 1.79
N PRO A 478 -33.85 18.00 0.65
CA PRO A 478 -33.58 16.57 0.55
C PRO A 478 -32.57 16.12 1.62
N MET A 479 -32.83 15.00 2.30
CA MET A 479 -31.96 14.49 3.38
C MET A 479 -30.49 14.31 2.95
N LYS A 480 -30.26 13.93 1.69
CA LYS A 480 -28.90 13.84 1.12
C LYS A 480 -28.18 15.19 1.15
N SER A 481 -28.85 16.28 0.76
CA SER A 481 -28.30 17.63 0.78
C SER A 481 -28.04 18.11 2.21
N ARG A 482 -28.96 17.81 3.13
CA ARG A 482 -28.81 18.13 4.57
C ARG A 482 -27.60 17.43 5.18
N TYR A 483 -27.45 16.13 4.90
CA TYR A 483 -26.32 15.33 5.35
C TYR A 483 -25.00 15.86 4.81
N GLN A 484 -24.91 16.10 3.49
CA GLN A 484 -23.70 16.63 2.86
C GLN A 484 -23.31 18.00 3.41
N ALA A 485 -24.27 18.92 3.56
CA ALA A 485 -24.00 20.24 4.12
C ALA A 485 -23.47 20.17 5.56
N PHE A 486 -24.06 19.30 6.38
CA PHE A 486 -23.60 19.10 7.74
C PHE A 486 -22.23 18.43 7.81
N GLU A 487 -21.97 17.47 6.92
CA GLU A 487 -20.69 16.75 6.84
C GLU A 487 -19.56 17.71 6.43
N THR A 488 -19.77 18.55 5.42
CA THR A 488 -18.82 19.59 5.01
C THR A 488 -18.50 20.55 6.17
N LEU A 489 -19.52 21.03 6.89
CA LEU A 489 -19.30 21.90 8.05
C LEU A 489 -18.47 21.21 9.15
N LEU A 490 -18.79 19.95 9.45
CA LEU A 490 -18.05 19.20 10.46
C LEU A 490 -16.64 18.86 10.01
N ASN A 491 -16.37 18.60 8.74
CA ASN A 491 -15.01 18.23 8.32
C ASN A 491 -14.09 19.45 8.19
N SER A 492 -14.65 20.64 7.96
CA SER A 492 -13.87 21.79 7.50
C SER A 492 -14.00 23.08 8.32
N SER A 493 -14.84 23.13 9.36
CA SER A 493 -15.11 24.38 10.11
C SER A 493 -14.73 24.35 11.60
N GLN A 494 -14.19 25.45 12.12
CA GLN A 494 -14.06 25.72 13.58
C GLN A 494 -15.16 26.63 14.14
N ASP A 495 -16.21 26.91 13.37
CA ASP A 495 -17.24 27.84 13.76
C ASP A 495 -17.99 27.38 15.02
N LYS A 496 -17.94 28.19 16.08
CA LYS A 496 -18.59 27.90 17.37
C LYS A 496 -20.11 27.80 17.23
N ASP A 497 -20.71 28.50 16.27
CA ASP A 497 -22.15 28.48 16.04
C ASP A 497 -22.63 27.11 15.51
N LEU A 498 -21.70 26.28 15.02
CA LEU A 498 -21.99 24.92 14.59
C LEU A 498 -22.53 24.05 15.73
N LEU A 499 -22.22 24.39 17.00
CA LEU A 499 -22.78 23.68 18.15
C LEU A 499 -24.31 23.72 18.15
N SER A 500 -24.92 24.83 17.74
CA SER A 500 -26.39 24.94 17.66
C SER A 500 -26.99 23.99 16.61
N VAL A 501 -26.27 23.78 15.49
CA VAL A 501 -26.66 22.84 14.44
C VAL A 501 -26.53 21.41 14.93
N ILE A 502 -25.42 21.10 15.61
CA ILE A 502 -25.16 19.79 16.23
C ILE A 502 -26.27 19.45 17.23
N GLN A 503 -26.58 20.37 18.16
CA GLN A 503 -27.61 20.20 19.19
C GLN A 503 -29.02 19.95 18.63
N LYS A 504 -29.35 20.49 17.45
CA LYS A 504 -30.61 20.19 16.76
C LYS A 504 -30.54 18.84 16.04
N SER A 505 -29.40 18.57 15.39
CA SER A 505 -29.21 17.39 14.54
C SER A 505 -29.12 16.08 15.32
N VAL A 506 -28.75 16.10 16.62
CA VAL A 506 -28.79 14.89 17.47
C VAL A 506 -30.20 14.28 17.61
N TYR A 507 -31.25 15.02 17.27
CA TYR A 507 -32.64 14.52 17.31
C TYR A 507 -33.17 14.08 15.93
N THR A 508 -32.40 14.26 14.86
CA THR A 508 -32.77 13.82 13.50
C THR A 508 -32.08 12.50 13.21
N THR A 509 -32.83 11.41 13.09
CA THR A 509 -32.32 10.02 13.00
C THR A 509 -31.16 9.85 12.01
N GLU A 510 -31.27 10.41 10.81
CA GLU A 510 -30.28 10.27 9.73
C GLU A 510 -29.04 11.18 9.92
N LEU A 511 -29.16 12.28 10.66
CA LEU A 511 -28.06 13.21 10.95
C LEU A 511 -27.40 12.94 12.31
N GLN A 512 -28.06 12.16 13.16
CA GLN A 512 -27.68 11.91 14.54
C GLN A 512 -26.25 11.31 14.68
N PRO A 513 -25.82 10.30 13.88
CA PRO A 513 -24.46 9.79 13.96
C PRO A 513 -23.41 10.88 13.68
N LEU A 514 -23.67 11.70 12.65
CA LEU A 514 -22.80 12.80 12.26
C LEU A 514 -22.75 13.90 13.35
N ALA A 515 -23.89 14.18 14.00
CA ALA A 515 -23.95 15.09 15.14
C ALA A 515 -23.15 14.58 16.35
N PHE A 516 -23.18 13.27 16.64
CA PHE A 516 -22.36 12.69 17.69
C PHE A 516 -20.87 12.84 17.40
N ARG A 517 -20.40 12.55 16.17
CA ARG A 517 -19.01 12.85 15.79
C ARG A 517 -18.66 14.32 16.01
N GLY A 518 -19.59 15.21 15.68
CA GLY A 518 -19.44 16.64 15.96
C GLY A 518 -19.21 16.97 17.43
N LEU A 519 -19.93 16.32 18.35
CA LEU A 519 -19.76 16.50 19.80
C LEU A 519 -18.39 16.05 20.33
N ALA A 520 -17.65 15.22 19.60
CA ALA A 520 -16.27 14.88 19.95
C ALA A 520 -15.36 16.13 19.89
N ARG A 521 -15.54 16.95 18.84
CA ARG A 521 -14.78 18.19 18.63
C ARG A 521 -15.41 19.39 19.33
N PHE A 522 -16.73 19.55 19.23
CA PHE A 522 -17.47 20.64 19.85
C PHE A 522 -17.95 20.21 21.24
N TYR A 523 -17.20 20.60 22.25
CA TYR A 523 -17.44 20.22 23.64
C TYR A 523 -18.82 20.70 24.15
N ASP A 524 -19.71 19.75 24.45
CA ASP A 524 -21.03 19.99 25.03
C ASP A 524 -21.49 18.79 25.89
N PRO A 525 -21.06 18.74 27.17
CA PRO A 525 -21.39 17.65 28.08
C PRO A 525 -22.89 17.56 28.38
N GLN A 526 -23.64 18.67 28.27
CA GLN A 526 -25.08 18.67 28.55
C GLN A 526 -25.85 17.90 27.48
N THR A 527 -25.47 18.06 26.21
CA THR A 527 -26.07 17.27 25.12
C THR A 527 -25.69 15.81 25.23
N ILE A 528 -24.44 15.48 25.53
CA ILE A 528 -24.02 14.09 25.79
C ILE A 528 -24.85 13.47 26.93
N GLN A 529 -24.98 14.15 28.07
CA GLN A 529 -25.76 13.66 29.20
C GLN A 529 -27.23 13.41 28.83
N ARG A 530 -27.85 14.31 28.06
CA ARG A 530 -29.22 14.14 27.55
C ARG A 530 -29.34 12.93 26.63
N MET A 531 -28.35 12.71 25.76
CA MET A 531 -28.36 11.61 24.79
C MET A 531 -28.12 10.26 25.45
N LEU A 532 -27.22 10.18 26.44
CA LEU A 532 -27.05 8.99 27.29
C LEU A 532 -28.33 8.66 28.08
N GLY A 533 -29.06 9.67 28.58
CA GLY A 533 -30.35 9.46 29.21
C GLY A 533 -31.45 8.94 28.26
N ARG A 534 -31.28 9.16 26.94
CA ARG A 534 -32.17 8.69 25.86
C ARG A 534 -31.57 7.52 25.08
N TYR A 535 -30.54 6.88 25.60
CA TYR A 535 -29.74 5.89 24.87
C TYR A 535 -30.59 4.78 24.23
N ARG A 536 -31.60 4.29 24.96
CA ARG A 536 -32.52 3.23 24.48
C ARG A 536 -33.36 3.65 23.26
N SER A 537 -33.62 4.94 23.03
CA SER A 537 -34.35 5.41 21.84
C SER A 537 -33.45 5.66 20.62
N ILE A 538 -32.13 5.65 20.79
CA ILE A 538 -31.16 5.83 19.70
C ILE A 538 -31.05 4.53 18.90
N LYS A 539 -31.00 4.60 17.56
CA LYS A 539 -30.77 3.43 16.70
C LYS A 539 -29.35 2.87 16.88
N HIS A 540 -29.14 1.61 16.53
CA HIS A 540 -27.86 0.91 16.72
C HIS A 540 -26.65 1.70 16.16
N GLU A 541 -26.74 2.20 14.93
CA GLU A 541 -25.66 3.00 14.30
C GLU A 541 -25.34 4.26 15.11
N GLY A 542 -26.36 5.00 15.56
CA GLY A 542 -26.17 6.18 16.40
C GLY A 542 -25.57 5.85 17.77
N ARG A 543 -25.95 4.71 18.38
CA ARG A 543 -25.38 4.26 19.66
C ARG A 543 -23.89 4.01 19.57
N GLN A 544 -23.46 3.31 18.52
CA GLN A 544 -22.03 3.03 18.29
C GLN A 544 -21.23 4.34 18.20
N VAL A 545 -21.68 5.27 17.35
CA VAL A 545 -20.98 6.56 17.19
C VAL A 545 -21.03 7.42 18.46
N LEU A 546 -22.12 7.35 19.24
CA LEU A 546 -22.19 8.02 20.54
C LEU A 546 -21.15 7.44 21.51
N LEU A 547 -21.04 6.12 21.60
CA LEU A 547 -20.07 5.44 22.47
C LEU A 547 -18.62 5.75 22.06
N ASP A 548 -18.33 5.77 20.76
CA ASP A 548 -17.03 6.19 20.23
C ASP A 548 -16.71 7.64 20.63
N THR A 549 -17.70 8.52 20.49
CA THR A 549 -17.60 9.95 20.83
C THR A 549 -17.30 10.15 22.31
N VAL A 550 -18.08 9.54 23.20
CA VAL A 550 -17.89 9.72 24.66
C VAL A 550 -16.61 9.07 25.17
N SER A 551 -16.13 8.03 24.48
CA SER A 551 -14.85 7.38 24.81
C SER A 551 -13.65 8.21 24.38
N SER A 552 -13.82 9.21 23.52
CA SER A 552 -12.72 10.05 23.02
C SER A 552 -12.26 11.15 23.97
N ARG A 553 -13.02 11.47 25.04
CA ARG A 553 -12.72 12.60 25.93
C ARG A 553 -13.03 12.29 27.40
N LYS A 554 -12.11 12.66 28.31
CA LYS A 554 -12.18 12.36 29.75
C LYS A 554 -13.52 12.74 30.40
N GLU A 555 -14.03 13.95 30.19
CA GLU A 555 -15.25 14.42 30.86
C GLU A 555 -16.49 13.64 30.41
N TYR A 556 -16.53 13.21 29.14
CA TYR A 556 -17.62 12.41 28.61
C TYR A 556 -17.58 10.97 29.14
N VAL A 557 -16.37 10.43 29.38
CA VAL A 557 -16.20 9.13 30.03
C VAL A 557 -16.91 9.08 31.38
N LEU A 558 -16.76 10.12 32.20
CA LEU A 558 -17.42 10.18 33.51
C LEU A 558 -18.95 10.20 33.39
N LEU A 559 -19.48 10.87 32.36
CA LEU A 559 -20.92 10.86 32.06
C LEU A 559 -21.40 9.47 31.63
N LEU A 560 -20.63 8.78 30.78
CA LEU A 560 -20.93 7.40 30.36
C LEU A 560 -20.95 6.46 31.57
N LEU A 561 -19.91 6.46 32.41
CA LEU A 561 -19.81 5.60 33.60
C LEU A 561 -20.98 5.83 34.56
N ASN A 562 -21.38 7.09 34.78
CA ASN A 562 -22.56 7.42 35.58
C ASN A 562 -23.87 6.95 34.93
N ALA A 563 -23.98 6.97 33.60
CA ALA A 563 -25.16 6.50 32.89
C ALA A 563 -25.29 4.96 32.93
N ILE A 564 -24.16 4.24 32.94
CA ILE A 564 -24.13 2.78 33.13
C ILE A 564 -24.53 2.42 34.57
N ASP A 565 -23.97 3.11 35.57
CA ASP A 565 -24.33 2.93 36.99
C ASP A 565 -25.84 3.14 37.22
N LYS A 566 -26.43 4.12 36.53
CA LYS A 566 -27.88 4.39 36.51
C LYS A 566 -28.70 3.45 35.62
N LYS A 567 -28.10 2.44 34.99
CA LYS A 567 -28.74 1.49 34.05
C LYS A 567 -29.43 2.14 32.84
N GLN A 568 -29.03 3.36 32.50
CA GLN A 568 -29.51 4.09 31.32
C GLN A 568 -28.85 3.57 30.06
N VAL A 569 -27.55 3.28 30.15
CA VAL A 569 -26.76 2.61 29.11
C VAL A 569 -26.52 1.16 29.57
N PRO A 570 -26.92 0.16 28.80
CA PRO A 570 -26.59 -1.24 29.10
C PRO A 570 -25.08 -1.46 29.05
N GLN A 571 -24.55 -2.22 30.01
CA GLN A 571 -23.11 -2.49 30.10
C GLN A 571 -22.63 -3.28 28.86
N GLU A 572 -23.45 -4.20 28.37
CA GLU A 572 -23.20 -5.04 27.21
C GLU A 572 -23.00 -4.28 25.89
N ASP A 573 -23.47 -3.03 25.80
CA ASP A 573 -23.32 -2.22 24.59
C ASP A 573 -21.92 -1.56 24.51
N VAL A 574 -21.20 -1.43 25.63
CA VAL A 574 -19.86 -0.84 25.66
C VAL A 574 -18.84 -1.94 25.38
N SER A 575 -18.31 -1.93 24.16
CA SER A 575 -17.28 -2.87 23.73
C SER A 575 -16.00 -2.83 24.58
N ALA A 576 -15.23 -3.91 24.53
CA ALA A 576 -13.88 -3.98 25.10
C ALA A 576 -12.93 -2.91 24.56
N PHE A 577 -13.16 -2.43 23.33
CA PHE A 577 -12.42 -1.30 22.76
C PHE A 577 -12.69 -0.01 23.53
N HIS A 578 -13.96 0.33 23.78
CA HIS A 578 -14.31 1.51 24.57
C HIS A 578 -13.64 1.41 25.94
N VAL A 579 -13.82 0.29 26.67
CA VAL A 579 -13.22 0.07 28.00
C VAL A 579 -11.69 0.31 27.98
N ARG A 580 -11.00 -0.15 26.94
CA ARG A 580 -9.57 0.12 26.76
C ARG A 580 -9.27 1.60 26.54
N GLN A 581 -10.04 2.27 25.69
CA GLN A 581 -9.90 3.71 25.46
C GLN A 581 -10.11 4.51 26.77
N LEU A 582 -11.10 4.13 27.58
CA LEU A 582 -11.34 4.72 28.91
C LEU A 582 -10.11 4.56 29.83
N ARG A 583 -9.45 3.39 29.80
CA ARG A 583 -8.21 3.14 30.58
C ARG A 583 -7.02 3.97 30.09
N ASN A 584 -6.95 4.28 28.79
CA ASN A 584 -5.82 5.03 28.19
C ASN A 584 -5.74 6.49 28.66
N PHE A 585 -6.80 7.07 29.23
CA PHE A 585 -6.73 8.39 29.85
C PHE A 585 -5.79 8.45 31.07
N ARG A 586 -5.47 7.30 31.68
CA ARG A 586 -4.62 7.18 32.90
C ARG A 586 -5.06 8.09 34.04
N ASP A 587 -6.33 8.48 34.05
CA ASP A 587 -6.91 9.34 35.07
C ASP A 587 -7.44 8.50 36.23
N LYS A 588 -7.11 8.91 37.46
CA LYS A 588 -7.46 8.15 38.67
C LYS A 588 -8.97 7.98 38.83
N GLU A 589 -9.74 9.06 38.62
CA GLU A 589 -11.20 9.03 38.80
C GLU A 589 -11.87 8.15 37.74
N VAL A 590 -11.44 8.27 36.49
CA VAL A 590 -11.92 7.41 35.39
C VAL A 590 -11.63 5.95 35.68
N VAL A 591 -10.40 5.60 36.10
CA VAL A 591 -10.00 4.22 36.37
C VAL A 591 -10.76 3.65 37.58
N GLU A 592 -10.93 4.42 38.66
CA GLU A 592 -11.68 3.99 39.85
C GLU A 592 -13.15 3.72 39.51
N LYS A 593 -13.84 4.65 38.84
CA LYS A 593 -15.23 4.44 38.39
C LYS A 593 -15.35 3.30 37.39
N LEU A 594 -14.40 3.18 36.46
CA LEU A 594 -14.40 2.09 35.50
C LEU A 594 -14.25 0.74 36.22
N ASN A 595 -13.38 0.65 37.22
CA ASN A 595 -13.22 -0.58 38.00
C ASN A 595 -14.47 -0.90 38.85
N GLN A 596 -15.21 0.10 39.33
CA GLN A 596 -16.48 -0.10 40.05
C GLN A 596 -17.58 -0.65 39.13
N VAL A 597 -17.66 -0.16 37.89
CA VAL A 597 -18.70 -0.54 36.93
C VAL A 597 -18.34 -1.82 36.15
N TRP A 598 -17.05 -2.05 35.86
CA TRP A 598 -16.57 -3.10 34.95
C TRP A 598 -15.74 -4.20 35.63
N GLY A 599 -15.31 -4.02 36.87
CA GLY A 599 -14.38 -4.93 37.56
C GLY A 599 -12.90 -4.67 37.23
N GLN A 600 -12.02 -5.06 38.16
CA GLN A 600 -10.57 -5.09 37.91
C GLN A 600 -10.21 -6.35 37.13
N THR A 601 -9.56 -6.18 35.98
CA THR A 601 -8.42 -7.03 35.58
C THR A 601 -7.77 -6.43 34.34
N ARG A 602 -6.49 -6.10 34.45
CA ARG A 602 -5.56 -6.47 33.39
C ARG A 602 -5.01 -7.81 33.86
N GLU A 603 -5.38 -8.88 33.19
CA GLU A 603 -4.89 -10.20 33.57
C GLU A 603 -3.37 -10.22 33.45
N THR A 604 -2.69 -10.75 34.45
CA THR A 604 -1.24 -10.94 34.37
C THR A 604 -0.95 -11.98 33.28
N PRO A 605 0.26 -11.99 32.69
CA PRO A 605 0.64 -13.03 31.72
C PRO A 605 0.42 -14.47 32.24
N GLU A 606 0.49 -14.67 33.55
CA GLU A 606 0.20 -15.94 34.21
C GLU A 606 -1.28 -16.27 34.19
N LYS A 607 -2.17 -15.30 34.46
CA LYS A 607 -3.62 -15.48 34.37
C LYS A 607 -4.07 -15.74 32.94
N LYS A 608 -3.52 -15.02 31.96
CA LYS A 608 -3.81 -15.24 30.53
C LYS A 608 -3.39 -16.63 30.07
N ARG A 609 -2.20 -17.09 30.49
CA ARG A 609 -1.77 -18.48 30.23
C ARG A 609 -2.72 -19.50 30.87
N ALA A 610 -3.13 -19.28 32.11
CA ALA A 610 -4.12 -20.15 32.75
C ALA A 610 -5.48 -20.13 32.03
N GLN A 611 -5.92 -18.96 31.53
CA GLN A 611 -7.15 -18.83 30.74
C GLN A 611 -7.05 -19.58 29.41
N ILE A 612 -5.93 -19.45 28.69
CA ILE A 612 -5.63 -20.21 27.47
C ILE A 612 -5.71 -21.72 27.75
N GLU A 613 -5.07 -22.21 28.81
CA GLU A 613 -5.11 -23.63 29.17
C GLU A 613 -6.53 -24.09 29.58
N SER A 614 -7.29 -23.25 30.27
CA SER A 614 -8.70 -23.52 30.59
C SER A 614 -9.55 -23.64 29.31
N TYR A 615 -9.39 -22.73 28.36
CA TYR A 615 -10.09 -22.80 27.07
C TYR A 615 -9.65 -24.01 26.25
N LYS A 616 -8.38 -24.40 26.27
CA LYS A 616 -7.93 -25.65 25.62
C LYS A 616 -8.59 -26.88 26.22
N ALA A 617 -8.69 -26.95 27.56
CA ALA A 617 -9.36 -28.05 28.24
C ALA A 617 -10.87 -28.10 27.90
N LEU A 618 -11.49 -26.94 27.68
CA LEU A 618 -12.88 -26.81 27.28
C LEU A 618 -13.14 -27.23 25.82
N LEU A 619 -12.26 -26.82 24.91
CA LEU A 619 -12.40 -26.91 23.46
C LEU A 619 -11.84 -28.25 22.93
N THR A 620 -12.33 -29.35 23.49
CA THR A 620 -11.95 -30.70 23.04
C THR A 620 -12.43 -30.97 21.60
N ALA A 621 -11.77 -31.90 20.91
CA ALA A 621 -12.16 -32.32 19.57
C ALA A 621 -13.64 -32.77 19.50
N GLU A 622 -14.13 -33.46 20.53
CA GLU A 622 -15.54 -33.88 20.62
C GLU A 622 -16.49 -32.69 20.73
N ARG A 623 -16.14 -31.67 21.53
CA ARG A 623 -16.99 -30.48 21.71
C ARG A 623 -17.03 -29.65 20.43
N LEU A 624 -15.88 -29.42 19.79
CA LEU A 624 -15.79 -28.68 18.53
C LEU A 624 -16.52 -29.39 17.39
N ALA A 625 -16.52 -30.73 17.37
CA ALA A 625 -17.26 -31.49 16.35
C ALA A 625 -18.79 -31.34 16.47
N LYS A 626 -19.30 -31.01 17.67
CA LYS A 626 -20.73 -30.78 17.94
C LYS A 626 -21.13 -29.29 17.89
N ALA A 627 -20.16 -28.39 17.73
CA ALA A 627 -20.39 -26.95 17.75
C ALA A 627 -21.11 -26.46 16.48
N ASP A 628 -21.97 -25.45 16.64
CA ASP A 628 -22.74 -24.82 15.57
C ASP A 628 -21.91 -23.74 14.88
N ARG A 629 -21.34 -24.10 13.72
CA ARG A 629 -20.55 -23.17 12.91
C ARG A 629 -21.37 -22.02 12.32
N VAL A 630 -22.69 -22.18 12.12
CA VAL A 630 -23.58 -21.09 11.65
C VAL A 630 -23.72 -20.05 12.74
N HIS A 631 -23.94 -20.47 13.98
CA HIS A 631 -23.92 -19.57 15.13
C HIS A 631 -22.52 -18.96 15.34
N GLY A 632 -21.46 -19.75 15.18
CA GLY A 632 -20.07 -19.27 15.19
C GLY A 632 -19.79 -18.17 14.17
N ARG A 633 -20.38 -18.25 12.97
CA ARG A 633 -20.30 -17.19 11.96
C ARG A 633 -20.97 -15.89 12.43
N VAL A 634 -22.12 -15.97 13.09
CA VAL A 634 -22.80 -14.79 13.65
C VAL A 634 -21.93 -14.13 14.72
N LEU A 635 -21.27 -14.92 15.56
CA LEU A 635 -20.34 -14.42 16.58
C LEU A 635 -19.10 -13.76 15.94
N TYR A 636 -18.56 -14.35 14.88
CA TYR A 636 -17.48 -13.75 14.10
C TYR A 636 -17.89 -12.42 13.47
N GLU A 637 -19.06 -12.37 12.82
CA GLU A 637 -19.59 -11.15 12.19
C GLU A 637 -19.80 -10.03 13.23
N LYS A 638 -20.23 -10.40 14.44
CA LYS A 638 -20.42 -9.47 15.56
C LYS A 638 -19.11 -8.95 16.15
N THR A 639 -18.11 -9.80 16.31
CA THR A 639 -16.94 -9.52 17.16
C THR A 639 -15.65 -9.28 16.36
N CYS A 640 -15.40 -10.07 15.32
CA CYS A 640 -14.11 -10.12 14.64
C CYS A 640 -14.14 -9.49 13.23
N ALA A 641 -15.26 -9.60 12.51
CA ALA A 641 -15.37 -9.21 11.10
C ALA A 641 -15.21 -7.71 10.85
N LYS A 642 -15.34 -6.87 11.88
CA LYS A 642 -15.07 -5.43 11.76
C LYS A 642 -13.60 -5.15 11.44
N CYS A 643 -12.70 -5.93 12.03
CA CYS A 643 -11.27 -5.74 11.86
C CYS A 643 -10.69 -6.72 10.84
N HIS A 644 -11.19 -7.96 10.84
CA HIS A 644 -10.61 -9.05 10.10
C HIS A 644 -11.48 -9.45 8.91
N ARG A 645 -10.82 -9.95 7.86
CA ARG A 645 -11.45 -10.68 6.77
C ARG A 645 -11.38 -12.17 7.06
N LEU A 646 -12.44 -12.91 6.76
CA LEU A 646 -12.49 -14.36 6.79
C LEU A 646 -13.42 -14.80 5.68
N PHE A 647 -12.95 -15.71 4.82
CA PHE A 647 -13.72 -16.21 3.70
C PHE A 647 -14.22 -15.10 2.75
N GLY A 648 -13.39 -14.08 2.51
CA GLY A 648 -13.73 -12.92 1.67
C GLY A 648 -14.63 -11.87 2.34
N SER A 649 -15.09 -12.10 3.57
CA SER A 649 -16.01 -11.20 4.29
C SER A 649 -15.37 -10.57 5.54
N GLY A 650 -15.58 -9.27 5.73
CA GLY A 650 -15.08 -8.49 6.87
C GLY A 650 -14.11 -7.38 6.49
N GLY A 651 -13.44 -6.80 7.49
CA GLY A 651 -12.60 -5.61 7.41
C GLY A 651 -11.14 -5.88 7.05
N GLN A 652 -10.36 -4.79 6.90
CA GLN A 652 -8.93 -4.82 6.54
C GLN A 652 -8.04 -4.10 7.56
N ILE A 653 -8.56 -3.87 8.78
CA ILE A 653 -7.82 -3.20 9.85
C ILE A 653 -6.78 -4.15 10.45
N GLY A 654 -7.19 -5.40 10.68
CA GLY A 654 -6.31 -6.50 11.06
C GLY A 654 -5.97 -7.38 9.86
N PRO A 655 -5.06 -8.35 10.04
CA PRO A 655 -4.72 -9.32 8.99
C PRO A 655 -5.94 -10.12 8.52
N ASP A 656 -5.92 -10.54 7.25
CA ASP A 656 -6.90 -11.50 6.72
C ASP A 656 -6.72 -12.85 7.41
N LEU A 657 -7.75 -13.29 8.11
CA LEU A 657 -7.73 -14.53 8.86
C LEU A 657 -7.88 -15.74 7.93
N THR A 658 -8.47 -15.62 6.73
CA THR A 658 -8.71 -16.75 5.80
C THR A 658 -7.46 -17.60 5.58
N GLY A 659 -6.28 -16.99 5.66
CA GLY A 659 -4.99 -17.66 5.53
C GLY A 659 -4.22 -18.04 6.77
N ALA A 660 -4.64 -17.54 7.92
CA ALA A 660 -3.88 -17.68 9.14
C ALA A 660 -3.88 -19.15 9.61
N ASN A 661 -3.00 -19.48 10.57
CA ASN A 661 -2.92 -20.80 11.19
C ASN A 661 -4.11 -21.07 12.14
N ARG A 662 -5.34 -20.85 11.67
CA ARG A 662 -6.58 -20.92 12.43
C ARG A 662 -6.94 -22.33 12.86
N ALA A 663 -6.40 -23.34 12.19
CA ALA A 663 -6.58 -24.73 12.60
C ALA A 663 -5.78 -25.04 13.88
N ASN A 664 -4.72 -24.28 14.16
CA ASN A 664 -3.95 -24.42 15.38
C ASN A 664 -4.62 -23.67 16.54
N MET A 665 -5.08 -24.42 17.53
CA MET A 665 -5.74 -23.89 18.72
C MET A 665 -4.84 -22.98 19.56
N ASP A 666 -3.55 -23.31 19.67
CA ASP A 666 -2.57 -22.49 20.40
C ASP A 666 -2.46 -21.13 19.73
N TYR A 667 -2.31 -21.11 18.40
CA TYR A 667 -2.23 -19.88 17.62
C TYR A 667 -3.48 -19.00 17.79
N LEU A 668 -4.68 -19.58 17.68
CA LEU A 668 -5.93 -18.82 17.84
C LEU A 668 -6.04 -18.23 19.26
N LEU A 669 -5.88 -19.07 20.29
CA LEU A 669 -6.09 -18.64 21.66
C LEU A 669 -5.01 -17.66 22.13
N GLU A 670 -3.75 -17.83 21.74
CA GLU A 670 -2.68 -16.86 22.04
C GLU A 670 -3.00 -15.48 21.47
N ASN A 671 -3.43 -15.41 20.20
CA ASN A 671 -3.75 -14.13 19.57
C ASN A 671 -5.08 -13.53 20.07
N MET A 672 -6.05 -14.36 20.48
CA MET A 672 -7.36 -13.88 20.96
C MET A 672 -7.35 -13.47 22.44
N VAL A 673 -6.61 -14.20 23.29
CA VAL A 673 -6.49 -13.93 24.72
C VAL A 673 -5.40 -12.90 25.01
N ASP A 674 -4.26 -12.96 24.31
CA ASP A 674 -3.17 -12.00 24.46
C ASP A 674 -2.70 -11.38 23.12
N PRO A 675 -3.56 -10.59 22.44
CA PRO A 675 -3.22 -9.93 21.18
C PRO A 675 -2.03 -8.96 21.29
N SER A 676 -1.63 -8.58 22.51
CA SER A 676 -0.50 -7.66 22.75
C SER A 676 0.84 -8.39 22.94
N ALA A 677 0.86 -9.72 23.02
CA ALA A 677 2.09 -10.50 23.22
C ALA A 677 3.06 -10.39 22.03
N LEU A 678 2.51 -10.40 20.82
CA LEU A 678 3.26 -10.23 19.57
C LEU A 678 2.45 -9.34 18.62
N ILE A 679 2.91 -8.12 18.41
CA ILE A 679 2.27 -7.18 17.48
C ILE A 679 3.12 -7.17 16.19
N PRO A 680 2.58 -7.60 15.04
CA PRO A 680 3.31 -7.56 13.79
C PRO A 680 3.71 -6.12 13.43
N LYS A 681 4.93 -5.95 12.88
CA LYS A 681 5.44 -4.63 12.47
C LYS A 681 4.47 -3.97 11.49
N GLY A 682 4.13 -2.71 11.77
CA GLY A 682 3.19 -1.87 11.02
C GLY A 682 1.69 -2.14 11.29
N TYR A 683 1.38 -3.06 12.20
CA TYR A 683 0.09 -3.09 12.93
C TYR A 683 0.18 -2.43 14.32
N GLU A 684 1.27 -1.69 14.57
CA GLU A 684 1.53 -1.01 15.83
C GLU A 684 0.53 0.12 16.05
N MET A 685 -0.18 0.04 17.17
CA MET A 685 -1.11 1.08 17.57
C MET A 685 -0.34 2.27 18.14
N VAL A 686 -0.76 3.47 17.76
CA VAL A 686 -0.37 4.73 18.40
C VAL A 686 -1.53 5.31 19.19
N VAL A 687 -1.22 5.96 20.30
CA VAL A 687 -2.13 6.81 21.05
C VAL A 687 -1.82 8.25 20.66
N VAL A 688 -2.81 8.95 20.11
CA VAL A 688 -2.70 10.33 19.63
C VAL A 688 -3.55 11.23 20.54
N ALA A 689 -2.90 12.04 21.36
CA ALA A 689 -3.54 13.10 22.12
C ALA A 689 -3.64 14.35 21.24
N LEU A 690 -4.85 14.93 21.15
CA LEU A 690 -5.12 16.13 20.38
C LEU A 690 -5.18 17.36 21.29
N THR A 691 -4.86 18.53 20.73
CA THR A 691 -4.90 19.83 21.41
C THR A 691 -6.30 20.23 21.87
N ASP A 692 -7.34 19.63 21.30
CA ASP A 692 -8.72 19.83 21.74
C ASP A 692 -9.12 18.95 22.94
N GLY A 693 -8.22 18.10 23.47
CA GLY A 693 -8.44 17.22 24.61
C GLY A 693 -8.95 15.82 24.26
N ARG A 694 -9.12 15.49 22.98
CA ARG A 694 -9.43 14.13 22.54
C ARG A 694 -8.21 13.22 22.59
N VAL A 695 -8.45 11.93 22.85
CA VAL A 695 -7.46 10.86 22.72
C VAL A 695 -7.95 9.83 21.72
N LEU A 696 -7.19 9.65 20.65
CA LEU A 696 -7.47 8.71 19.56
C LEU A 696 -6.49 7.54 19.61
N ASN A 697 -6.97 6.34 19.26
CA ASN A 697 -6.15 5.14 19.13
C ASN A 697 -6.29 4.59 17.72
N GLY A 698 -5.17 4.24 17.09
CA GLY A 698 -5.20 3.64 15.76
C GLY A 698 -3.82 3.33 15.22
N ASN A 699 -3.80 2.85 13.98
CA ASN A 699 -2.58 2.49 13.27
C ASN A 699 -2.24 3.60 12.28
N VAL A 700 -0.96 3.98 12.22
CA VAL A 700 -0.52 4.99 11.26
C VAL A 700 -0.49 4.38 9.86
N VAL A 701 -1.42 4.80 9.00
CA VAL A 701 -1.46 4.38 7.59
C VAL A 701 -0.48 5.21 6.77
N ARG A 702 -0.41 6.50 7.07
CA ARG A 702 0.45 7.46 6.38
C ARG A 702 0.81 8.60 7.30
N LYS A 703 2.04 9.11 7.16
CA LYS A 703 2.52 10.29 7.87
C LYS A 703 3.32 11.17 6.92
N THR A 704 2.97 12.45 6.85
CA THR A 704 3.77 13.50 6.21
C THR A 704 4.19 14.53 7.27
N ASP A 705 4.85 15.62 6.88
CA ASP A 705 5.18 16.70 7.83
C ASP A 705 3.95 17.49 8.29
N LYS A 706 2.86 17.47 7.51
CA LYS A 706 1.63 18.23 7.76
C LYS A 706 0.45 17.36 8.18
N GLN A 707 0.37 16.11 7.70
CA GLN A 707 -0.79 15.24 7.92
C GLN A 707 -0.39 13.91 8.58
N LEU A 708 -1.29 13.39 9.40
CA LEU A 708 -1.28 12.02 9.90
C LEU A 708 -2.56 11.33 9.46
N THR A 709 -2.45 10.25 8.69
CA THR A 709 -3.57 9.36 8.39
C THR A 709 -3.57 8.20 9.37
N LEU A 710 -4.59 8.16 10.23
CA LEU A 710 -4.76 7.21 11.31
C LEU A 710 -5.95 6.29 11.02
N GLN A 711 -5.70 4.99 10.86
CA GLN A 711 -6.76 3.98 10.83
C GLN A 711 -7.18 3.67 12.27
N THR A 712 -8.35 4.13 12.67
CA THR A 712 -8.98 3.74 13.94
C THR A 712 -9.74 2.42 13.75
N GLN A 713 -10.42 1.92 14.79
CA GLN A 713 -11.29 0.75 14.65
C GLN A 713 -12.49 1.00 13.70
N ASN A 714 -12.86 2.27 13.49
CA ASN A 714 -14.13 2.63 12.86
C ASN A 714 -13.95 3.33 11.51
N GLU A 715 -12.91 4.15 11.42
CA GLU A 715 -12.73 5.06 10.30
C GLU A 715 -11.25 5.41 10.08
N LEU A 716 -10.96 5.86 8.87
CA LEU A 716 -9.69 6.44 8.49
C LEU A 716 -9.75 7.95 8.73
N LEU A 717 -8.97 8.44 9.69
CA LEU A 717 -8.90 9.86 10.03
C LEU A 717 -7.68 10.50 9.39
N VAL A 718 -7.85 11.64 8.73
CA VAL A 718 -6.73 12.51 8.33
C VAL A 718 -6.68 13.68 9.29
N LEU A 719 -5.60 13.77 10.05
CA LEU A 719 -5.38 14.77 11.09
C LEU A 719 -4.29 15.73 10.65
N ASP A 720 -4.53 17.02 10.84
CA ASP A 720 -3.47 18.03 10.78
C ASP A 720 -2.52 17.81 11.96
N ARG A 721 -1.22 17.74 11.71
CA ARG A 721 -0.20 17.52 12.74
C ARG A 721 -0.14 18.66 13.76
N GLN A 722 -0.60 19.87 13.42
CA GLN A 722 -0.73 20.97 14.39
C GLN A 722 -1.82 20.71 15.44
N GLN A 723 -2.74 19.77 15.20
CA GLN A 723 -3.75 19.37 16.17
C GLN A 723 -3.25 18.31 17.14
N ILE A 724 -2.06 17.73 16.92
CA ILE A 724 -1.51 16.65 17.74
C ILE A 724 -0.63 17.27 18.82
N ASP A 725 -1.01 17.03 20.08
CA ASP A 725 -0.25 17.44 21.27
C ASP A 725 0.84 16.39 21.61
N ASP A 726 0.46 15.11 21.64
CA ASP A 726 1.38 13.99 21.84
C ASP A 726 1.00 12.78 20.99
N MET A 727 2.00 12.01 20.59
CA MET A 727 1.82 10.74 19.88
C MET A 727 2.79 9.69 20.42
N THR A 728 2.25 8.70 21.11
CA THR A 728 3.03 7.66 21.77
C THR A 728 2.74 6.28 21.18
N ALA A 729 3.78 5.51 20.87
CA ALA A 729 3.64 4.12 20.46
C ALA A 729 3.11 3.26 21.63
N SER A 730 2.08 2.47 21.37
CA SER A 730 1.49 1.59 22.37
C SER A 730 2.18 0.23 22.39
N LYS A 731 2.40 -0.32 23.59
CA LYS A 731 2.76 -1.74 23.78
C LYS A 731 1.54 -2.67 23.69
N LEU A 732 0.36 -2.12 23.44
CA LEU A 732 -0.89 -2.85 23.30
C LEU A 732 -1.29 -2.89 21.84
N SER A 733 -1.86 -4.00 21.40
CA SER A 733 -2.45 -4.14 20.07
C SER A 733 -3.69 -3.25 19.90
N LEU A 734 -4.09 -2.98 18.65
CA LEU A 734 -5.41 -2.39 18.37
C LEU A 734 -6.53 -3.41 18.64
N MET A 735 -6.24 -4.72 18.57
CA MET A 735 -7.20 -5.78 18.90
C MET A 735 -7.49 -5.81 20.41
N PRO A 736 -8.76 -5.68 20.85
CA PRO A 736 -9.11 -5.68 22.26
C PRO A 736 -8.86 -7.04 22.96
N GLU A 737 -8.58 -6.99 24.27
CA GLU A 737 -8.47 -8.15 25.17
C GLU A 737 -9.86 -8.41 25.79
N GLY A 738 -10.10 -9.63 26.26
CA GLY A 738 -11.33 -9.99 26.96
C GLY A 738 -12.57 -10.12 26.06
N GLN A 739 -12.39 -10.20 24.73
CA GLN A 739 -13.50 -10.38 23.77
C GLN A 739 -14.24 -11.72 23.98
N LEU A 740 -13.58 -12.69 24.63
CA LEU A 740 -14.12 -14.04 24.90
C LEU A 740 -14.81 -14.15 26.25
N ASP A 741 -14.55 -13.23 27.19
CA ASP A 741 -14.93 -13.37 28.60
C ASP A 741 -16.46 -13.34 28.81
N GLN A 742 -17.19 -12.76 27.85
CA GLN A 742 -18.66 -12.67 27.88
C GLN A 742 -19.35 -13.78 27.07
N MET A 743 -18.58 -14.69 26.47
CA MET A 743 -19.13 -15.80 25.70
C MET A 743 -19.46 -16.97 26.63
N SER A 744 -20.61 -17.60 26.43
CA SER A 744 -20.86 -18.91 27.03
C SER A 744 -19.87 -19.94 26.49
N GLU A 745 -19.69 -21.06 27.20
CA GLU A 745 -18.82 -22.14 26.72
C GLU A 745 -19.27 -22.67 25.34
N GLU A 746 -20.58 -22.66 25.06
CA GLU A 746 -21.15 -23.03 23.77
C GLU A 746 -20.81 -22.00 22.69
N GLN A 747 -20.98 -20.70 22.97
CA GLN A 747 -20.61 -19.63 22.05
C GLN A 747 -19.11 -19.64 21.72
N LEU A 748 -18.26 -19.91 22.71
CA LEU A 748 -16.82 -20.01 22.50
C LEU A 748 -16.50 -21.22 21.59
N ALA A 749 -17.11 -22.38 21.85
CA ALA A 749 -16.94 -23.55 21.00
C ALA A 749 -17.42 -23.31 19.56
N ASP A 750 -18.57 -22.66 19.39
CA ASP A 750 -19.15 -22.30 18.08
C ASP A 750 -18.24 -21.33 17.30
N LEU A 751 -17.77 -20.27 17.97
CA LEU A 751 -16.86 -19.30 17.36
C LEU A 751 -15.55 -19.97 16.94
N ILE A 752 -14.93 -20.75 17.82
CA ILE A 752 -13.66 -21.42 17.53
C ILE A 752 -13.84 -22.47 16.43
N ALA A 753 -14.92 -23.25 16.44
CA ALA A 753 -15.22 -24.21 15.37
C ALA A 753 -15.45 -23.52 14.02
N TYR A 754 -16.04 -22.33 14.01
CA TYR A 754 -16.16 -21.53 12.79
C TYR A 754 -14.81 -20.97 12.32
N LEU A 755 -14.03 -20.35 13.22
CA LEU A 755 -12.71 -19.79 12.92
C LEU A 755 -11.73 -20.85 12.42
N ALA A 756 -11.69 -22.01 13.06
CA ALA A 756 -10.85 -23.14 12.68
C ALA A 756 -11.34 -23.88 11.42
N GLY A 757 -12.60 -23.66 11.03
CA GLY A 757 -13.18 -24.26 9.83
C GLY A 757 -12.46 -23.85 8.55
N ASN A 758 -12.49 -24.71 7.54
CA ASN A 758 -11.91 -24.46 6.21
C ASN A 758 -12.93 -23.95 5.17
N THR A 759 -14.21 -23.96 5.51
CA THR A 759 -15.31 -23.62 4.61
C THR A 759 -16.20 -22.51 5.16
N GLN A 760 -16.76 -21.69 4.27
CA GLN A 760 -17.77 -20.70 4.65
C GLN A 760 -19.10 -21.42 4.89
N VAL A 761 -19.79 -21.07 5.97
CA VAL A 761 -21.14 -21.57 6.26
C VAL A 761 -22.20 -20.61 5.74
N LYS A 762 -23.37 -21.11 5.34
CA LYS A 762 -24.45 -20.25 4.85
C LYS A 762 -24.90 -19.28 5.97
N PRO A 763 -25.23 -18.01 5.66
CA PRO A 763 -25.76 -17.08 6.66
C PRO A 763 -27.10 -17.61 7.21
N PRO A 764 -27.50 -17.20 8.43
CA PRO A 764 -28.78 -17.60 9.00
C PRO A 764 -29.93 -17.21 8.06
N VAL A 765 -30.86 -18.12 7.80
CA VAL A 765 -32.08 -17.79 7.03
C VAL A 765 -32.91 -16.86 7.91
N ALA A 766 -33.11 -15.60 7.48
CA ALA A 766 -34.00 -14.68 8.17
C ALA A 766 -35.41 -15.30 8.22
N SER A 767 -35.90 -15.63 9.42
CA SER A 767 -37.27 -16.12 9.58
C SER A 767 -38.23 -15.03 9.12
N ALA A 768 -39.01 -15.31 8.07
CA ALA A 768 -40.11 -14.47 7.66
C ALA A 768 -41.07 -14.30 8.84
N THR A 769 -41.03 -13.14 9.50
CA THR A 769 -42.09 -12.70 10.40
C THR A 769 -43.35 -12.54 9.57
N THR A 770 -44.28 -13.49 9.71
CA THR A 770 -45.67 -13.33 9.31
C THR A 770 -46.27 -12.21 10.17
N GLY A 771 -46.57 -11.07 9.53
CA GLY A 771 -47.30 -9.94 10.13
C GLY A 771 -48.73 -10.33 10.57
N PRO A 772 -49.41 -9.41 11.24
CA PRO A 772 -49.94 -8.23 10.54
C PRO A 772 -49.22 -6.90 10.81
#